data_AF-A0A0H3BVL3-F1
#
_entry.id   AF-A0A0H3BVL3-F1
#
_cell.length_a   1.000
_cell.length_b   1.000
_cell.length_c   1.000
_cell.angle_alpha   90.00
_cell.angle_beta   90.00
_cell.angle_gamma   90.00
#
_symmetry.space_group_name_H-M   'P 1'
#
loop_
_entity.id
_entity.type
_entity.pdbx_description
1 polymer ?
#
loop_
_entity_poly.entity_id
_entity_poly.type
_entity_poly.pdbx_seq_one_letter_code
_entity_poly.pdbx_strand_id
1 'polypeptide(L)'
;MIKFSATLLATLIAASVNAATVDLRIMETTDLHSNMMDFDYYKDTATEKFGLVRTASLIHAARNEVKNSVLVDNGDLIQGSPLGDYMAAKGLKDGDVHPVYKALNTLDYAVGNLGNHEFNYGLDYLHNALAGAKFPYVNANIIDVKTQKPLFTPYLIKETSVIDKDGNPQTLKIGYIGFVPPQIMIWDKANLSGKVTVNDITETARKYVPEMREKGADIVVVIAHSGLSADPYHSMAENSVYYLSEVPGVDAIMFGHAHAVFPGKDFADIKGADIAKGTLNGIPAVMPGMWGDHLGVVDLVLNNDNGKWQVTQAKAEARPIYDAAAKKSLAAEDSKLVGILKADHDATREFVSKPIGKSADNMYSYLALVQDDPTVQVVNNAQKVYVEHFIQGDPDLAKLPVLSAAAPFKVGGRKNDPASFVEVEKGQLTFRNAADLYLYPNTLVVVKASGKEVKEWLECSAGQFNQIDIHSNKPQSLINWDGFRTYNFDVIDGVNYQIDVSQPARYDGECQMVNPQAERIKNLTFNGKPVDPNATFLVATNNYRAYGGKFAGTGDSHIAFASPDENRAVLAAWIGAESKRAGEIHPAADNNWRLAPIHSDTTLDIRFETSPGDKAATFIKEKGQYPMKKVAVDDIGFAIYQVDLSK
;
A
#
# COMPACT_ATOMS: atom_id res chain seq x y z
N MET A 1 19.57 -80.14 -51.65
CA MET A 1 18.75 -78.92 -51.76
C MET A 1 18.41 -78.45 -50.35
N ILE A 2 19.17 -77.51 -49.81
CA ILE A 2 18.98 -76.95 -48.47
C ILE A 2 18.68 -75.47 -48.64
N LYS A 3 17.52 -75.03 -48.14
CA LYS A 3 17.00 -73.66 -48.25
C LYS A 3 17.82 -72.72 -47.36
N PHE A 4 18.33 -71.64 -47.95
CA PHE A 4 18.81 -70.47 -47.22
C PHE A 4 17.61 -69.58 -46.86
N SER A 5 17.33 -69.42 -45.56
CA SER A 5 16.45 -68.37 -45.05
C SER A 5 17.28 -67.11 -44.82
N ALA A 6 16.89 -66.02 -45.49
CA ALA A 6 17.42 -64.69 -45.25
C ALA A 6 16.96 -64.19 -43.87
N THR A 7 17.91 -63.85 -43.00
CA THR A 7 17.63 -63.14 -41.74
C THR A 7 17.83 -61.64 -42.00
N LEU A 8 16.71 -60.91 -42.09
CA LEU A 8 16.68 -59.46 -42.15
C LEU A 8 16.93 -58.93 -40.72
N LEU A 9 18.12 -58.36 -40.48
CA LEU A 9 18.47 -57.73 -39.21
C LEU A 9 17.83 -56.34 -39.17
N ALA A 10 16.63 -56.24 -38.60
CA ALA A 10 15.99 -54.96 -38.28
C ALA A 10 16.75 -54.31 -37.12
N THR A 11 17.61 -53.34 -37.43
CA THR A 11 18.19 -52.42 -36.45
C THR A 11 17.09 -51.46 -36.01
N LEU A 12 16.43 -51.74 -34.89
CA LEU A 12 15.65 -50.74 -34.17
C LEU A 12 16.64 -49.69 -33.64
N ILE A 13 16.72 -48.55 -34.33
CA ILE A 13 17.22 -47.32 -33.73
C ILE A 13 16.14 -46.87 -32.75
N ALA A 14 16.25 -47.31 -31.50
CA ALA A 14 15.50 -46.71 -30.40
C ALA A 14 16.08 -45.30 -30.19
N ALA A 15 15.53 -44.32 -30.89
CA ALA A 15 15.77 -42.92 -30.56
C ALA A 15 15.16 -42.70 -29.16
N SER A 16 16.01 -42.54 -28.16
CA SER A 16 15.61 -42.04 -26.85
C SER A 16 15.13 -40.61 -27.07
N VAL A 17 13.82 -40.41 -27.22
CA VAL A 17 13.23 -39.07 -27.22
C VAL A 17 13.31 -38.59 -25.77
N ASN A 18 14.41 -37.92 -25.42
CA ASN A 18 14.48 -37.21 -24.15
C ASN A 18 13.48 -36.05 -24.23
N ALA A 19 12.60 -35.94 -23.23
CA ALA A 19 11.70 -34.82 -23.06
C ALA A 19 12.51 -33.52 -22.97
N ALA A 20 12.16 -32.50 -23.76
CA ALA A 20 12.87 -31.22 -23.70
C ALA A 20 12.65 -30.57 -22.34
N THR A 21 13.73 -30.13 -21.69
CA THR A 21 13.66 -29.44 -20.40
C THR A 21 14.03 -27.97 -20.56
N VAL A 22 13.18 -27.06 -20.10
CA VAL A 22 13.39 -25.61 -20.14
C VAL A 22 13.44 -25.08 -18.71
N ASP A 23 14.49 -24.31 -18.39
CA ASP A 23 14.49 -23.46 -17.19
C ASP A 23 13.94 -22.08 -17.60
N LEU A 24 12.86 -21.65 -16.96
CA LEU A 24 12.19 -20.37 -17.20
C LEU A 24 12.18 -19.53 -15.93
N ARG A 25 12.63 -18.28 -16.03
CA ARG A 25 12.48 -17.28 -14.99
C ARG A 25 11.35 -16.30 -15.29
N ILE A 26 10.52 -16.03 -14.31
CA ILE A 26 9.50 -14.98 -14.34
C ILE A 26 9.90 -13.96 -13.28
N MET A 27 10.07 -12.71 -13.69
CA MET A 27 10.41 -11.61 -12.79
C MET A 27 9.24 -10.65 -12.64
N GLU A 28 9.13 -9.96 -11.50
CA GLU A 28 8.05 -9.01 -11.22
C GLU A 28 8.53 -7.73 -10.55
N THR A 29 7.94 -6.62 -10.97
CA THR A 29 7.80 -5.40 -10.16
C THR A 29 6.32 -5.18 -9.78
N THR A 30 6.08 -4.56 -8.64
CA THR A 30 4.74 -4.20 -8.15
C THR A 30 4.86 -2.96 -7.26
N ASP A 31 3.75 -2.24 -7.07
CA ASP A 31 3.60 -1.19 -6.05
C ASP A 31 4.74 -0.15 -6.11
N LEU A 32 5.22 0.18 -7.32
CA LEU A 32 6.32 1.13 -7.49
C LEU A 32 5.92 2.53 -7.02
N HIS A 33 4.63 2.87 -7.11
CA HIS A 33 4.07 4.15 -6.67
C HIS A 33 4.81 5.38 -7.22
N SER A 34 5.24 5.30 -8.49
CA SER A 34 6.05 6.32 -9.15
C SER A 34 7.42 6.60 -8.48
N ASN A 35 7.89 5.75 -7.56
CA ASN A 35 9.25 5.78 -7.01
C ASN A 35 10.22 5.19 -8.04
N MET A 36 10.45 5.95 -9.11
CA MET A 36 11.27 5.51 -10.24
C MET A 36 12.76 5.78 -10.02
N MET A 37 13.06 6.89 -9.33
CA MET A 37 14.41 7.35 -9.00
C MET A 37 14.78 6.89 -7.59
N ASP A 38 16.07 6.75 -7.32
CA ASP A 38 16.61 6.47 -5.98
C ASP A 38 16.70 7.76 -5.15
N PHE A 39 15.55 8.43 -5.05
CA PHE A 39 15.43 9.77 -4.48
C PHE A 39 14.18 9.91 -3.63
N ASP A 40 14.35 10.35 -2.38
CA ASP A 40 13.25 10.70 -1.48
C ASP A 40 12.85 12.16 -1.75
N TYR A 41 11.77 12.34 -2.51
CA TYR A 41 11.26 13.68 -2.84
C TYR A 41 10.74 14.46 -1.63
N TYR A 42 10.34 13.77 -0.55
CA TYR A 42 9.85 14.38 0.69
C TYR A 42 10.99 14.95 1.53
N LYS A 43 12.19 14.35 1.43
CA LYS A 43 13.41 14.81 2.13
C LYS A 43 14.41 15.53 1.23
N ASP A 44 14.20 15.52 -0.09
CA ASP A 44 15.13 16.08 -1.11
C ASP A 44 16.53 15.51 -1.04
N THR A 45 16.61 14.20 -0.81
CA THR A 45 17.87 13.50 -0.68
C THR A 45 17.88 12.24 -1.52
N ALA A 46 19.05 11.89 -2.03
CA ALA A 46 19.28 10.57 -2.59
C ALA A 46 19.09 9.50 -1.50
N THR A 47 18.69 8.30 -1.92
CA THR A 47 18.52 7.12 -1.07
C THR A 47 18.95 5.89 -1.84
N GLU A 48 19.50 4.90 -1.14
CA GLU A 48 19.88 3.62 -1.77
C GLU A 48 18.86 2.50 -1.52
N LYS A 49 17.74 2.84 -0.89
CA LYS A 49 16.80 1.86 -0.31
C LYS A 49 15.63 1.49 -1.21
N PHE A 50 15.31 2.32 -2.19
CA PHE A 50 14.23 2.08 -3.16
C PHE A 50 14.54 2.75 -4.50
N GLY A 51 13.68 2.55 -5.51
CA GLY A 51 13.76 3.18 -6.82
C GLY A 51 13.97 2.17 -7.96
N LEU A 52 13.11 2.22 -8.99
CA LEU A 52 13.23 1.34 -10.17
C LEU A 52 14.62 1.42 -10.82
N VAL A 53 15.28 2.57 -10.81
CA VAL A 53 16.66 2.73 -11.34
C VAL A 53 17.65 1.76 -10.71
N ARG A 54 17.46 1.34 -9.45
CA ARG A 54 18.29 0.32 -8.81
C ARG A 54 17.77 -1.09 -9.06
N THR A 55 16.45 -1.28 -9.03
CA THR A 55 15.82 -2.57 -9.37
C THR A 55 16.16 -3.01 -10.81
N ALA A 56 16.32 -2.06 -11.74
CA ALA A 56 16.74 -2.31 -13.12
C ALA A 56 18.07 -3.07 -13.20
N SER A 57 19.03 -2.76 -12.33
CA SER A 57 20.28 -3.52 -12.24
C SER A 57 20.07 -4.96 -11.78
N LEU A 58 19.14 -5.19 -10.83
CA LEU A 58 18.75 -6.55 -10.44
C LEU A 58 18.04 -7.28 -11.58
N ILE A 59 17.19 -6.61 -12.34
CA ILE A 59 16.51 -7.17 -13.52
C ILE A 59 17.56 -7.63 -14.54
N HIS A 60 18.54 -6.77 -14.86
CA HIS A 60 19.60 -7.11 -15.80
C HIS A 60 20.47 -8.27 -15.30
N ALA A 61 20.82 -8.29 -14.02
CA ALA A 61 21.56 -9.40 -13.42
C ALA A 61 20.76 -10.71 -13.48
N ALA A 62 19.49 -10.68 -13.06
CA ALA A 62 18.62 -11.85 -13.04
C ALA A 62 18.38 -12.42 -14.45
N ARG A 63 18.33 -11.58 -15.50
CA ARG A 63 18.29 -12.03 -16.89
C ARG A 63 19.57 -12.73 -17.32
N ASN A 64 20.74 -12.21 -16.94
CA ASN A 64 22.03 -12.77 -17.32
C ASN A 64 22.35 -14.11 -16.63
N GLU A 65 21.64 -14.44 -15.55
CA GLU A 65 21.77 -15.72 -14.83
C GLU A 65 21.13 -16.90 -15.58
N VAL A 66 20.19 -16.64 -16.50
CA VAL A 66 19.37 -17.68 -17.14
C VAL A 66 19.27 -17.49 -18.66
N LYS A 67 18.93 -18.55 -19.39
CA LYS A 67 18.71 -18.47 -20.85
C LYS A 67 17.34 -17.87 -21.20
N ASN A 68 16.33 -18.14 -20.37
CA ASN A 68 14.94 -17.77 -20.66
C ASN A 68 14.38 -16.98 -19.49
N SER A 69 13.90 -15.77 -19.77
CA SER A 69 13.24 -14.95 -18.77
C SER A 69 12.16 -14.07 -19.36
N VAL A 70 11.16 -13.76 -18.54
CA VAL A 70 10.12 -12.76 -18.81
C VAL A 70 10.00 -11.84 -17.60
N LEU A 71 9.60 -10.59 -17.82
CA LEU A 71 9.37 -9.59 -16.77
C LEU A 71 7.91 -9.14 -16.82
N VAL A 72 7.23 -9.08 -15.69
CA VAL A 72 5.86 -8.57 -15.57
C VAL A 72 5.79 -7.43 -14.58
N ASP A 73 4.76 -6.60 -14.71
CA ASP A 73 4.42 -5.58 -13.72
C ASP A 73 3.02 -5.85 -13.17
N ASN A 74 2.83 -5.67 -11.86
CA ASN A 74 1.57 -5.94 -11.19
C ASN A 74 0.85 -4.68 -10.67
N GLY A 75 1.06 -3.53 -11.30
CA GLY A 75 0.26 -2.34 -11.06
C GLY A 75 0.68 -1.52 -9.84
N ASP A 76 -0.15 -0.53 -9.51
CA ASP A 76 0.15 0.56 -8.57
C ASP A 76 1.40 1.37 -8.98
N LEU A 77 1.38 1.86 -10.22
CA LEU A 77 2.48 2.61 -10.83
C LEU A 77 2.28 4.12 -10.76
N ILE A 78 1.10 4.62 -11.12
CA ILE A 78 0.91 6.03 -11.54
C ILE A 78 0.58 7.00 -10.41
N GLN A 79 0.50 6.53 -9.17
CA GLN A 79 0.21 7.34 -7.98
C GLN A 79 1.11 6.90 -6.82
N GLY A 80 1.45 7.83 -5.90
CA GLY A 80 1.97 7.49 -4.56
C GLY A 80 3.24 8.25 -4.14
N SER A 81 4.01 8.75 -5.09
CA SER A 81 5.13 9.66 -4.85
C SER A 81 4.86 11.02 -5.51
N PRO A 82 5.62 12.08 -5.15
CA PRO A 82 5.42 13.39 -5.74
C PRO A 82 5.65 13.45 -7.26
N LEU A 83 6.32 12.45 -7.84
CA LEU A 83 6.41 12.30 -9.30
C LEU A 83 5.03 12.01 -9.90
N GLY A 84 4.26 11.11 -9.28
CA GLY A 84 2.89 10.82 -9.68
C GLY A 84 1.99 12.05 -9.50
N ASP A 85 2.10 12.75 -8.37
CA ASP A 85 1.33 13.96 -8.07
C ASP A 85 1.60 15.07 -9.11
N TYR A 86 2.86 15.28 -9.46
CA TYR A 86 3.25 16.26 -10.49
C TYR A 86 2.60 15.91 -11.84
N MET A 87 2.61 14.64 -12.24
CA MET A 87 2.03 14.19 -13.50
C MET A 87 0.50 14.31 -13.51
N ALA A 88 -0.16 13.99 -12.39
CA ALA A 88 -1.59 14.18 -12.24
C ALA A 88 -1.97 15.67 -12.32
N ALA A 89 -1.25 16.53 -11.61
CA ALA A 89 -1.47 17.99 -11.61
C ALA A 89 -1.19 18.63 -12.98
N LYS A 90 -0.19 18.13 -13.71
CA LYS A 90 0.10 18.54 -15.09
C LYS A 90 -0.98 18.05 -16.07
N GLY A 91 -1.58 16.91 -15.78
CA GLY A 91 -2.44 16.14 -16.67
C GLY A 91 -1.64 15.37 -17.73
N LEU A 92 -2.25 14.33 -18.29
CA LEU A 92 -1.76 13.61 -19.46
C LEU A 92 -2.69 13.85 -20.66
N LYS A 93 -2.11 14.33 -21.76
CA LYS A 93 -2.79 14.50 -23.05
C LYS A 93 -2.48 13.31 -23.96
N ASP A 94 -3.31 13.11 -24.97
CA ASP A 94 -3.08 12.10 -26.01
C ASP A 94 -1.66 12.25 -26.61
N GLY A 95 -0.90 11.18 -26.59
CA GLY A 95 0.48 11.13 -27.07
C GLY A 95 1.55 11.47 -26.02
N ASP A 96 1.18 11.98 -24.85
CA ASP A 96 2.10 12.06 -23.72
C ASP A 96 2.44 10.66 -23.20
N VAL A 97 3.66 10.47 -22.72
CA VAL A 97 4.09 9.21 -22.09
C VAL A 97 4.35 9.49 -20.62
N HIS A 98 3.63 8.81 -19.72
CA HIS A 98 3.88 8.89 -18.28
C HIS A 98 5.33 8.48 -17.98
N PRO A 99 6.06 9.15 -17.07
CA PRO A 99 7.47 8.82 -16.78
C PRO A 99 7.68 7.36 -16.38
N VAL A 100 6.70 6.76 -15.68
CA VAL A 100 6.73 5.33 -15.36
C VAL A 100 6.86 4.48 -16.63
N TYR A 101 6.08 4.76 -17.67
CA TYR A 101 6.15 4.05 -18.93
C TYR A 101 7.38 4.40 -19.76
N LYS A 102 7.92 5.63 -19.66
CA LYS A 102 9.22 5.94 -20.28
C LYS A 102 10.30 4.97 -19.78
N ALA A 103 10.28 4.64 -18.49
CA ALA A 103 11.21 3.71 -17.86
C ALA A 103 10.86 2.23 -18.16
N LEU A 104 9.63 1.78 -17.90
CA LEU A 104 9.25 0.38 -18.10
C LEU A 104 9.44 -0.05 -19.56
N ASN A 105 9.20 0.84 -20.52
CA ASN A 105 9.40 0.58 -21.95
C ASN A 105 10.85 0.24 -22.33
N THR A 106 11.85 0.49 -21.48
CA THR A 106 13.25 0.13 -21.75
C THR A 106 13.70 -1.17 -21.08
N LEU A 107 12.84 -1.76 -20.24
CA LEU A 107 13.16 -2.95 -19.45
C LEU A 107 12.53 -4.22 -19.98
N ASP A 108 11.93 -4.20 -21.18
CA ASP A 108 11.37 -5.38 -21.86
C ASP A 108 10.34 -6.15 -21.01
N TYR A 109 9.34 -5.41 -20.51
CA TYR A 109 8.18 -6.00 -19.85
C TYR A 109 7.34 -6.80 -20.86
N ALA A 110 6.96 -8.01 -20.48
CA ALA A 110 6.16 -8.90 -21.29
C ALA A 110 4.67 -8.55 -21.22
N VAL A 111 4.16 -8.25 -20.02
CA VAL A 111 2.76 -7.94 -19.69
C VAL A 111 2.71 -7.08 -18.41
N GLY A 112 1.77 -6.13 -18.35
CA GLY A 112 1.38 -5.44 -17.10
C GLY A 112 -0.03 -5.83 -16.64
N ASN A 113 -0.29 -5.73 -15.33
CA ASN A 113 -1.62 -5.76 -14.72
C ASN A 113 -1.95 -4.39 -14.08
N LEU A 114 -3.22 -4.17 -13.77
CA LEU A 114 -3.72 -2.98 -13.07
C LEU A 114 -3.84 -3.26 -11.56
N GLY A 115 -3.37 -2.31 -10.75
CA GLY A 115 -3.64 -2.18 -9.34
C GLY A 115 -4.73 -1.16 -9.04
N ASN A 116 -5.04 -0.95 -7.76
CA ASN A 116 -6.12 -0.04 -7.38
C ASN A 116 -5.77 1.43 -7.64
N HIS A 117 -4.51 1.81 -7.53
CA HIS A 117 -4.07 3.19 -7.69
C HIS A 117 -4.05 3.67 -9.15
N GLU A 118 -4.24 2.76 -10.12
CA GLU A 118 -4.50 3.13 -11.51
C GLU A 118 -5.82 3.91 -11.71
N PHE A 119 -6.77 3.81 -10.77
CA PHE A 119 -8.12 4.38 -10.92
C PHE A 119 -8.31 5.75 -10.23
N ASN A 120 -7.32 6.24 -9.49
CA ASN A 120 -7.43 7.46 -8.68
C ASN A 120 -7.70 8.73 -9.48
N TYR A 121 -7.26 8.77 -10.73
CA TYR A 121 -7.44 9.93 -11.61
C TYR A 121 -8.52 9.69 -12.69
N GLY A 122 -9.30 8.60 -12.55
CA GLY A 122 -10.38 8.24 -13.46
C GLY A 122 -9.94 7.49 -14.73
N LEU A 123 -10.92 6.88 -15.39
CA LEU A 123 -10.70 5.99 -16.55
C LEU A 123 -10.04 6.71 -17.75
N ASP A 124 -10.35 7.98 -17.98
CA ASP A 124 -9.79 8.74 -19.11
C ASP A 124 -8.28 8.96 -18.92
N TYR A 125 -7.86 9.37 -17.70
CA TYR A 125 -6.45 9.51 -17.38
C TYR A 125 -5.73 8.16 -17.44
N LEU A 126 -6.36 7.09 -16.91
CA LEU A 126 -5.82 5.74 -16.99
C LEU A 126 -5.59 5.29 -18.44
N HIS A 127 -6.57 5.49 -19.33
CA HIS A 127 -6.43 5.16 -20.74
C HIS A 127 -5.28 5.94 -21.40
N ASN A 128 -5.15 7.24 -21.10
CA ASN A 128 -4.05 8.06 -21.61
C ASN A 128 -2.68 7.60 -21.09
N ALA A 129 -2.59 7.22 -19.81
CA ALA A 129 -1.37 6.69 -19.24
C ALA A 129 -0.98 5.36 -19.91
N LEU A 130 -1.92 4.41 -20.01
CA LEU A 130 -1.71 3.09 -20.61
C LEU A 130 -1.34 3.17 -22.09
N ALA A 131 -1.84 4.17 -22.83
CA ALA A 131 -1.46 4.39 -24.22
C ALA A 131 0.04 4.65 -24.41
N GLY A 132 0.76 5.06 -23.36
CA GLY A 132 2.21 5.23 -23.36
C GLY A 132 3.00 3.93 -23.18
N ALA A 133 2.36 2.82 -22.80
CA ALA A 133 3.03 1.52 -22.62
C ALA A 133 3.30 0.82 -23.97
N LYS A 134 4.49 0.24 -24.11
CA LYS A 134 4.91 -0.55 -25.29
C LYS A 134 4.74 -2.05 -25.11
N PHE A 135 4.03 -2.45 -24.06
CA PHE A 135 3.71 -3.82 -23.71
C PHE A 135 2.22 -3.92 -23.36
N PRO A 136 1.60 -5.08 -23.55
CA PRO A 136 0.17 -5.25 -23.32
C PRO A 136 -0.17 -5.25 -21.84
N TYR A 137 -1.38 -4.80 -21.54
CA TYR A 137 -1.99 -4.88 -20.21
C TYR A 137 -3.11 -5.94 -20.18
N VAL A 138 -3.27 -6.62 -19.05
CA VAL A 138 -4.36 -7.55 -18.79
C VAL A 138 -5.11 -7.18 -17.51
N ASN A 139 -6.43 -7.39 -17.49
CA ASN A 139 -7.24 -7.40 -16.27
C ASN A 139 -8.56 -8.16 -16.56
N ALA A 140 -8.83 -9.20 -15.77
CA ALA A 140 -9.94 -10.12 -16.00
C ALA A 140 -11.25 -9.74 -15.32
N ASN A 141 -11.19 -8.95 -14.24
CA ASN A 141 -12.33 -8.78 -13.34
C ASN A 141 -13.01 -7.40 -13.40
N ILE A 142 -12.51 -6.44 -14.18
CA ILE A 142 -13.21 -5.17 -14.43
C ILE A 142 -14.18 -5.32 -15.61
N ILE A 143 -15.45 -5.06 -15.35
CA ILE A 143 -16.54 -5.21 -16.32
C ILE A 143 -17.12 -3.85 -16.66
N ASP A 144 -17.24 -3.54 -17.94
CA ASP A 144 -17.92 -2.34 -18.42
C ASP A 144 -19.43 -2.47 -18.25
N VAL A 145 -20.05 -1.48 -17.59
CA VAL A 145 -21.49 -1.50 -17.25
C VAL A 145 -22.36 -1.47 -18.52
N LYS A 146 -21.91 -0.83 -19.60
CA LYS A 146 -22.72 -0.69 -20.82
C LYS A 146 -22.78 -1.99 -21.62
N THR A 147 -21.65 -2.66 -21.75
CA THR A 147 -21.47 -3.83 -22.62
C THR A 147 -21.58 -5.16 -21.87
N GLN A 148 -21.48 -5.15 -20.53
CA GLN A 148 -21.46 -6.34 -19.68
C GLN A 148 -20.31 -7.30 -20.03
N LYS A 149 -19.21 -6.75 -20.53
CA LYS A 149 -18.00 -7.49 -20.94
C LYS A 149 -16.78 -6.94 -20.19
N PRO A 150 -15.68 -7.70 -20.12
CA PRO A 150 -14.42 -7.18 -19.61
C PRO A 150 -14.05 -5.86 -20.30
N LEU A 151 -13.75 -4.83 -19.51
CA LEU A 151 -13.34 -3.51 -20.03
C LEU A 151 -11.93 -3.58 -20.64
N PHE A 152 -11.06 -4.39 -20.05
CA PHE A 152 -9.70 -4.65 -20.52
C PHE A 152 -9.58 -6.07 -21.09
N THR A 153 -8.46 -6.35 -21.75
CA THR A 153 -8.13 -7.71 -22.18
C THR A 153 -8.04 -8.63 -20.95
N PRO A 154 -8.90 -9.66 -20.81
CA PRO A 154 -8.97 -10.42 -19.57
C PRO A 154 -7.71 -11.24 -19.28
N TYR A 155 -7.13 -11.80 -20.33
CA TYR A 155 -5.86 -12.53 -20.28
C TYR A 155 -5.19 -12.49 -21.65
N LEU A 156 -3.90 -12.83 -21.68
CA LEU A 156 -3.09 -12.96 -22.89
C LEU A 156 -2.39 -14.31 -22.91
N ILE A 157 -2.46 -15.05 -24.03
CA ILE A 157 -1.59 -16.20 -24.28
C ILE A 157 -0.53 -15.77 -25.28
N LYS A 158 0.73 -15.75 -24.85
CA LYS A 158 1.86 -15.28 -25.66
C LYS A 158 2.79 -16.44 -25.99
N GLU A 159 3.02 -16.65 -27.28
CA GLU A 159 4.09 -17.54 -27.74
C GLU A 159 5.46 -16.91 -27.41
N THR A 160 6.26 -17.64 -26.65
CA THR A 160 7.56 -17.21 -26.17
C THR A 160 8.61 -18.19 -26.68
N SER A 161 9.57 -17.70 -27.45
CA SER A 161 10.70 -18.52 -27.89
C SER A 161 11.64 -18.73 -26.70
N VAL A 162 11.95 -19.99 -26.41
CA VAL A 162 12.80 -20.40 -25.29
C VAL A 162 13.85 -21.39 -25.78
N ILE A 163 14.96 -21.50 -25.07
CA ILE A 163 16.04 -22.44 -25.33
C ILE A 163 16.00 -23.52 -24.25
N ASP A 164 15.96 -24.79 -24.64
CA ASP A 164 16.05 -25.90 -23.71
C ASP A 164 17.49 -26.11 -23.17
N LYS A 165 17.63 -27.05 -22.23
CA LYS A 165 18.92 -27.39 -21.61
C LYS A 165 19.96 -27.87 -22.63
N ASP A 166 19.52 -28.53 -23.69
CA ASP A 166 20.36 -29.03 -24.77
C ASP A 166 20.71 -27.95 -25.81
N GLY A 167 20.13 -26.75 -25.70
CA GLY A 167 20.40 -25.61 -26.57
C GLY A 167 19.47 -25.51 -27.78
N ASN A 168 18.43 -26.33 -27.87
CA ASN A 168 17.49 -26.29 -28.99
C ASN A 168 16.38 -25.24 -28.74
N PRO A 169 15.94 -24.54 -29.79
CA PRO A 169 14.82 -23.63 -29.68
C PRO A 169 13.51 -24.41 -29.51
N GLN A 170 12.71 -23.93 -28.57
CA GLN A 170 11.37 -24.40 -28.26
C GLN A 170 10.42 -23.19 -28.30
N THR A 171 9.11 -23.46 -28.39
CA THR A 171 8.07 -22.44 -28.23
C THR A 171 7.21 -22.81 -27.03
N LEU A 172 7.05 -21.86 -26.11
CA LEU A 172 6.22 -22.00 -24.92
C LEU A 172 5.08 -20.98 -24.97
N LYS A 173 3.84 -21.43 -24.77
CA LYS A 173 2.65 -20.56 -24.70
C LYS A 173 2.37 -20.17 -23.26
N ILE A 174 2.81 -18.98 -22.88
CA ILE A 174 2.62 -18.45 -21.52
C ILE A 174 1.31 -17.68 -21.48
N GLY A 175 0.37 -18.14 -20.67
CA GLY A 175 -0.86 -17.43 -20.33
C GLY A 175 -0.63 -16.46 -19.17
N TYR A 176 -1.06 -15.21 -19.33
CA TYR A 176 -1.01 -14.18 -18.30
C TYR A 176 -2.43 -13.68 -18.00
N ILE A 177 -2.82 -13.68 -16.74
CA ILE A 177 -4.13 -13.20 -16.28
C ILE A 177 -3.95 -12.28 -15.09
N GLY A 178 -4.67 -11.15 -15.07
CA GLY A 178 -4.52 -10.13 -14.04
C GLY A 178 -5.81 -9.77 -13.32
N PHE A 179 -5.69 -9.25 -12.10
CA PHE A 179 -6.81 -8.92 -11.22
C PHE A 179 -6.53 -7.66 -10.40
N VAL A 180 -7.60 -6.95 -10.04
CA VAL A 180 -7.57 -5.81 -9.10
C VAL A 180 -8.52 -6.07 -7.93
N PRO A 181 -8.32 -5.49 -6.72
CA PRO A 181 -9.24 -5.67 -5.61
C PRO A 181 -10.62 -5.11 -5.96
N PRO A 182 -11.72 -5.82 -5.70
CA PRO A 182 -13.06 -5.31 -5.96
C PRO A 182 -13.41 -4.01 -5.22
N GLN A 183 -12.67 -3.71 -4.16
CA GLN A 183 -12.78 -2.52 -3.32
C GLN A 183 -12.47 -1.20 -4.07
N ILE A 184 -11.90 -1.22 -5.28
CA ILE A 184 -11.81 0.00 -6.10
C ILE A 184 -13.18 0.65 -6.34
N MET A 185 -14.27 -0.14 -6.33
CA MET A 185 -15.63 0.37 -6.44
C MET A 185 -16.05 1.21 -5.22
N ILE A 186 -15.36 1.04 -4.09
CA ILE A 186 -15.54 1.77 -2.85
C ILE A 186 -14.59 2.97 -2.82
N TRP A 187 -13.28 2.72 -2.98
CA TRP A 187 -12.25 3.75 -2.84
C TRP A 187 -12.29 4.81 -3.94
N ASP A 188 -12.52 4.40 -5.18
CA ASP A 188 -12.55 5.24 -6.38
C ASP A 188 -13.97 5.45 -6.90
N LYS A 189 -14.96 5.36 -6.00
CA LYS A 189 -16.38 5.43 -6.33
C LYS A 189 -16.74 6.65 -7.19
N ALA A 190 -16.17 7.82 -6.88
CA ALA A 190 -16.41 9.06 -7.63
C ALA A 190 -15.98 8.95 -9.11
N ASN A 191 -14.94 8.15 -9.38
CA ASN A 191 -14.38 7.94 -10.71
C ASN A 191 -15.07 6.82 -11.48
N LEU A 192 -15.57 5.79 -10.79
CA LEU A 192 -15.98 4.51 -11.37
C LEU A 192 -17.49 4.25 -11.39
N SER A 193 -18.26 4.89 -10.51
CA SER A 193 -19.72 4.66 -10.39
C SER A 193 -20.45 4.86 -11.71
N GLY A 194 -21.26 3.87 -12.09
CA GLY A 194 -22.03 3.89 -13.33
C GLY A 194 -21.21 3.64 -14.60
N LYS A 195 -19.90 3.43 -14.49
CA LYS A 195 -19.00 3.14 -15.63
C LYS A 195 -18.56 1.67 -15.65
N VAL A 196 -18.12 1.14 -14.50
CA VAL A 196 -17.65 -0.24 -14.37
C VAL A 196 -18.24 -0.93 -13.14
N THR A 197 -18.18 -2.27 -13.13
CA THR A 197 -18.28 -3.12 -11.95
C THR A 197 -17.04 -3.98 -11.85
N VAL A 198 -16.76 -4.55 -10.68
CA VAL A 198 -15.64 -5.49 -10.50
C VAL A 198 -16.17 -6.82 -9.99
N ASN A 199 -15.74 -7.90 -10.62
CA ASN A 199 -16.07 -9.27 -10.21
C ASN A 199 -15.07 -9.77 -9.15
N ASP A 200 -15.49 -10.79 -8.40
CA ASP A 200 -14.62 -11.51 -7.48
C ASP A 200 -13.37 -12.07 -8.19
N ILE A 201 -12.22 -11.94 -7.53
CA ILE A 201 -10.91 -12.34 -8.06
C ILE A 201 -10.86 -13.87 -8.29
N THR A 202 -11.20 -14.65 -7.27
CA THR A 202 -11.04 -16.10 -7.27
C THR A 202 -12.05 -16.77 -8.21
N GLU A 203 -13.32 -16.35 -8.20
CA GLU A 203 -14.33 -16.86 -9.13
C GLU A 203 -13.98 -16.52 -10.58
N THR A 204 -13.43 -15.33 -10.82
CA THR A 204 -12.99 -14.93 -12.17
C THR A 204 -11.81 -15.79 -12.64
N ALA A 205 -10.87 -16.13 -11.76
CA ALA A 205 -9.79 -17.07 -12.06
C ALA A 205 -10.31 -18.48 -12.36
N ARG A 206 -11.23 -19.01 -11.54
CA ARG A 206 -11.87 -20.32 -11.75
C ARG A 206 -12.59 -20.43 -13.10
N LYS A 207 -13.06 -19.31 -13.64
CA LYS A 207 -13.65 -19.22 -14.99
C LYS A 207 -12.57 -19.21 -16.08
N TYR A 208 -11.61 -18.29 -16.01
CA TYR A 208 -10.72 -18.03 -17.14
C TYR A 208 -9.49 -18.94 -17.21
N VAL A 209 -9.00 -19.48 -16.09
CA VAL A 209 -7.84 -20.39 -16.11
C VAL A 209 -8.12 -21.66 -16.94
N PRO A 210 -9.26 -22.37 -16.78
CA PRO A 210 -9.60 -23.49 -17.65
C PRO A 210 -9.72 -23.08 -19.13
N GLU A 211 -10.31 -21.91 -19.42
CA GLU A 211 -10.44 -21.40 -20.79
C GLU A 211 -9.07 -21.16 -21.45
N MET A 212 -8.11 -20.60 -20.68
CA MET A 212 -6.74 -20.39 -21.15
C MET A 212 -6.04 -21.71 -21.48
N ARG A 213 -6.21 -22.73 -20.62
CA ARG A 213 -5.68 -24.08 -20.84
C ARG A 213 -6.28 -24.72 -22.09
N GLU A 214 -7.59 -24.63 -22.28
CA GLU A 214 -8.29 -25.13 -23.48
C GLU A 214 -7.78 -24.44 -24.76
N LYS A 215 -7.47 -23.15 -24.67
CA LYS A 215 -6.86 -22.37 -25.77
C LYS A 215 -5.37 -22.63 -25.98
N GLY A 216 -4.79 -23.56 -25.21
CA GLY A 216 -3.42 -24.06 -25.41
C GLY A 216 -2.35 -23.32 -24.61
N ALA A 217 -2.69 -22.68 -23.48
CA ALA A 217 -1.68 -22.20 -22.55
C ALA A 217 -0.91 -23.37 -21.91
N ASP A 218 0.40 -23.40 -22.14
CA ASP A 218 1.33 -24.38 -21.59
C ASP A 218 1.60 -24.13 -20.11
N ILE A 219 1.64 -22.86 -19.73
CA ILE A 219 1.62 -22.41 -18.33
C ILE A 219 0.69 -21.20 -18.15
N VAL A 220 0.17 -21.01 -16.95
CA VAL A 220 -0.67 -19.87 -16.55
C VAL A 220 -0.03 -19.15 -15.37
N VAL A 221 0.34 -17.90 -15.62
CA VAL A 221 0.90 -16.96 -14.65
C VAL A 221 -0.20 -16.00 -14.24
N VAL A 222 -0.54 -16.01 -12.95
CA VAL A 222 -1.47 -15.06 -12.34
C VAL A 222 -0.67 -13.83 -11.90
N ILE A 223 -1.07 -12.65 -12.35
CA ILE A 223 -0.49 -11.36 -11.98
C ILE A 223 -1.56 -10.61 -11.17
N ALA A 224 -1.68 -10.91 -9.88
CA ALA A 224 -2.79 -10.46 -9.05
C ALA A 224 -2.40 -9.26 -8.19
N HIS A 225 -3.01 -8.10 -8.43
CA HIS A 225 -2.87 -6.98 -7.52
C HIS A 225 -3.79 -7.22 -6.31
N SER A 226 -3.34 -8.08 -5.40
CA SER A 226 -4.09 -8.60 -4.27
C SER A 226 -3.09 -9.15 -3.25
N GLY A 227 -3.36 -8.99 -1.96
CA GLY A 227 -2.49 -9.51 -0.91
C GLY A 227 -2.79 -10.96 -0.53
N LEU A 228 -1.99 -11.45 0.41
CA LEU A 228 -2.10 -12.78 0.99
C LEU A 228 -2.81 -12.69 2.36
N SER A 229 -4.01 -13.27 2.43
CA SER A 229 -4.71 -13.56 3.70
C SER A 229 -4.97 -15.06 3.82
N ALA A 230 -4.93 -15.56 5.06
CA ALA A 230 -5.33 -16.92 5.44
C ALA A 230 -6.74 -16.98 6.04
N ASP A 231 -7.45 -15.86 6.08
CA ASP A 231 -8.84 -15.78 6.55
C ASP A 231 -9.74 -16.65 5.69
N PRO A 232 -10.85 -17.21 6.23
CA PRO A 232 -11.82 -17.99 5.45
C PRO A 232 -12.29 -17.27 4.19
N TYR A 233 -12.62 -18.05 3.14
CA TYR A 233 -12.98 -17.47 1.86
C TYR A 233 -14.26 -16.64 1.97
N HIS A 234 -14.19 -15.42 1.45
CA HIS A 234 -15.34 -14.54 1.31
C HIS A 234 -15.35 -14.02 -0.12
N SER A 235 -16.54 -14.01 -0.73
CA SER A 235 -16.69 -13.37 -2.03
C SER A 235 -16.36 -11.89 -1.92
N MET A 236 -15.74 -11.35 -2.96
CA MET A 236 -15.27 -9.98 -3.08
C MET A 236 -14.11 -9.65 -2.12
N ALA A 237 -13.38 -10.65 -1.62
CA ALA A 237 -12.23 -10.44 -0.75
C ALA A 237 -11.11 -9.66 -1.47
N GLU A 238 -10.57 -8.65 -0.78
CA GLU A 238 -9.43 -7.84 -1.23
C GLU A 238 -8.17 -8.69 -1.42
N ASN A 239 -7.89 -9.56 -0.45
CA ASN A 239 -6.67 -10.36 -0.34
C ASN A 239 -6.97 -11.84 -0.65
N SER A 240 -6.84 -12.23 -1.92
CA SER A 240 -7.31 -13.50 -2.47
C SER A 240 -6.20 -14.47 -2.90
N VAL A 241 -4.92 -14.13 -2.70
CA VAL A 241 -3.78 -14.90 -3.22
C VAL A 241 -3.74 -16.34 -2.72
N TYR A 242 -4.13 -16.58 -1.46
CA TYR A 242 -4.27 -17.94 -0.93
C TYR A 242 -5.21 -18.79 -1.79
N TYR A 243 -6.38 -18.26 -2.12
CA TYR A 243 -7.39 -18.98 -2.90
C TYR A 243 -7.01 -19.12 -4.38
N LEU A 244 -6.27 -18.15 -4.93
CA LEU A 244 -5.71 -18.26 -6.27
C LEU A 244 -4.73 -19.42 -6.40
N SER A 245 -3.96 -19.72 -5.35
CA SER A 245 -3.04 -20.88 -5.34
C SER A 245 -3.75 -22.23 -5.33
N GLU A 246 -5.04 -22.26 -4.98
CA GLU A 246 -5.87 -23.47 -5.03
C GLU A 246 -6.60 -23.65 -6.37
N VAL A 247 -6.54 -22.67 -7.28
CA VAL A 247 -7.22 -22.75 -8.59
C VAL A 247 -6.48 -23.74 -9.50
N PRO A 248 -7.12 -24.84 -9.94
CA PRO A 248 -6.45 -25.81 -10.79
C PRO A 248 -5.98 -25.19 -12.11
N GLY A 249 -4.72 -25.45 -12.46
CA GLY A 249 -4.11 -24.99 -13.70
C GLY A 249 -3.33 -23.68 -13.60
N VAL A 250 -3.25 -23.05 -12.42
CA VAL A 250 -2.29 -21.97 -12.12
C VAL A 250 -0.90 -22.58 -11.88
N ASP A 251 0.15 -22.01 -12.46
CA ASP A 251 1.54 -22.48 -12.31
C ASP A 251 2.45 -21.51 -11.55
N ALA A 252 2.11 -20.22 -11.52
CA ALA A 252 2.85 -19.20 -10.78
C ALA A 252 1.95 -18.02 -10.42
N ILE A 253 2.24 -17.38 -9.28
CA ILE A 253 1.52 -16.18 -8.82
C ILE A 253 2.52 -15.05 -8.54
N MET A 254 2.38 -13.97 -9.30
CA MET A 254 3.08 -12.70 -9.14
C MET A 254 2.08 -11.75 -8.48
N PHE A 255 2.32 -11.31 -7.24
CA PHE A 255 1.33 -10.54 -6.47
C PHE A 255 1.88 -9.32 -5.73
N GLY A 256 0.98 -8.46 -5.25
CA GLY A 256 1.27 -7.10 -4.79
C GLY A 256 0.25 -6.58 -3.77
N HIS A 257 -0.05 -5.28 -3.79
CA HIS A 257 -1.09 -4.58 -3.01
C HIS A 257 -0.82 -4.43 -1.51
N ALA A 258 -0.36 -5.50 -0.86
CA ALA A 258 -0.16 -5.50 0.59
C ALA A 258 1.19 -4.88 1.02
N HIS A 259 2.08 -4.55 0.08
CA HIS A 259 3.43 -3.99 0.30
C HIS A 259 4.35 -4.83 1.21
N ALA A 260 4.04 -6.12 1.38
CA ALA A 260 4.86 -7.02 2.19
C ALA A 260 5.84 -7.79 1.31
N VAL A 261 6.76 -8.52 1.92
CA VAL A 261 7.73 -9.34 1.19
C VAL A 261 7.39 -10.81 1.38
N PHE A 262 6.93 -11.46 0.29
CA PHE A 262 6.73 -12.90 0.24
C PHE A 262 7.68 -13.53 -0.79
N PRO A 263 8.34 -14.66 -0.48
CA PRO A 263 8.33 -15.37 0.80
C PRO A 263 9.03 -14.59 1.93
N GLY A 264 8.49 -14.67 3.14
CA GLY A 264 9.00 -13.98 4.32
C GLY A 264 8.51 -14.61 5.62
N LYS A 265 9.24 -14.38 6.72
CA LYS A 265 8.96 -14.97 8.04
C LYS A 265 7.55 -14.68 8.56
N ASP A 266 6.99 -13.53 8.18
CA ASP A 266 5.66 -13.08 8.61
C ASP A 266 4.52 -13.94 8.04
N PHE A 267 4.82 -14.80 7.05
CA PHE A 267 3.87 -15.71 6.41
C PHE A 267 4.12 -17.19 6.76
N ALA A 268 5.08 -17.49 7.65
CA ALA A 268 5.49 -18.87 7.94
C ALA A 268 4.40 -19.72 8.59
N ASP A 269 3.47 -19.08 9.31
CA ASP A 269 2.35 -19.76 9.98
C ASP A 269 1.14 -19.98 9.06
N ILE A 270 1.15 -19.46 7.83
CA ILE A 270 0.10 -19.70 6.85
C ILE A 270 0.21 -21.15 6.36
N LYS A 271 -0.87 -21.92 6.54
CA LYS A 271 -0.94 -23.30 6.06
C LYS A 271 -0.64 -23.36 4.56
N GLY A 272 0.22 -24.29 4.16
CA GLY A 272 0.58 -24.46 2.74
C GLY A 272 1.63 -23.48 2.23
N ALA A 273 2.05 -22.48 3.01
CA ALA A 273 3.20 -21.66 2.69
C ALA A 273 4.51 -22.43 3.00
N ASP A 274 5.38 -22.53 2.02
CA ASP A 274 6.76 -23.02 2.16
C ASP A 274 7.70 -21.84 1.90
N ILE A 275 8.14 -21.17 2.97
CA ILE A 275 9.00 -19.97 2.89
C ILE A 275 10.37 -20.30 2.30
N ALA A 276 10.88 -21.52 2.51
CA ALA A 276 12.18 -21.91 1.98
C ALA A 276 12.17 -22.11 0.46
N LYS A 277 11.05 -22.57 -0.08
CA LYS A 277 10.86 -22.70 -1.54
C LYS A 277 10.16 -21.50 -2.17
N GLY A 278 9.51 -20.64 -1.41
CA GLY A 278 8.67 -19.57 -1.93
C GLY A 278 7.41 -20.09 -2.61
N THR A 279 6.73 -21.07 -2.03
CA THR A 279 5.49 -21.61 -2.58
C THR A 279 4.32 -21.45 -1.63
N LEU A 280 3.11 -21.40 -2.20
CA LEU A 280 1.84 -21.42 -1.50
C LEU A 280 0.97 -22.52 -2.11
N ASN A 281 0.57 -23.49 -1.30
CA ASN A 281 -0.12 -24.71 -1.74
C ASN A 281 0.62 -25.43 -2.89
N GLY A 282 1.96 -25.36 -2.88
CA GLY A 282 2.82 -25.96 -3.91
C GLY A 282 3.03 -25.11 -5.16
N ILE A 283 2.33 -23.99 -5.31
CA ILE A 283 2.49 -23.04 -6.43
C ILE A 283 3.52 -21.97 -6.04
N PRO A 284 4.58 -21.71 -6.84
CA PRO A 284 5.50 -20.61 -6.56
C PRO A 284 4.77 -19.27 -6.59
N ALA A 285 5.00 -18.46 -5.55
CA ALA A 285 4.39 -17.16 -5.43
C ALA A 285 5.40 -16.13 -4.89
N VAL A 286 5.30 -14.88 -5.32
CA VAL A 286 6.20 -13.81 -4.88
C VAL A 286 5.47 -12.48 -4.75
N MET A 287 5.80 -11.72 -3.72
CA MET A 287 5.37 -10.33 -3.54
C MET A 287 6.61 -9.50 -3.18
N PRO A 288 7.15 -8.69 -4.10
CA PRO A 288 8.41 -8.01 -3.91
C PRO A 288 8.25 -6.60 -3.31
N GLY A 289 7.68 -6.50 -2.10
CA GLY A 289 7.68 -5.26 -1.33
C GLY A 289 6.96 -4.11 -2.03
N MET A 290 7.60 -2.95 -2.11
CA MET A 290 7.06 -1.74 -2.73
C MET A 290 8.18 -0.80 -3.19
N TRP A 291 7.84 0.19 -4.01
CA TRP A 291 8.73 1.30 -4.39
C TRP A 291 10.01 0.88 -5.14
N GLY A 292 10.05 -0.38 -5.61
CA GLY A 292 11.24 -0.99 -6.21
C GLY A 292 12.30 -1.42 -5.19
N ASP A 293 11.95 -1.60 -3.92
CA ASP A 293 12.88 -2.07 -2.89
C ASP A 293 13.30 -3.55 -3.07
N HIS A 294 12.51 -4.34 -3.81
CA HIS A 294 12.83 -5.71 -4.21
C HIS A 294 12.50 -5.98 -5.68
N LEU A 295 13.08 -7.06 -6.21
CA LEU A 295 12.68 -7.71 -7.47
C LEU A 295 12.07 -9.07 -7.15
N GLY A 296 10.86 -9.35 -7.64
CA GLY A 296 10.27 -10.68 -7.52
C GLY A 296 10.85 -11.63 -8.54
N VAL A 297 11.17 -12.87 -8.16
CA VAL A 297 11.74 -13.89 -9.04
C VAL A 297 11.07 -15.24 -8.78
N VAL A 298 10.49 -15.83 -9.81
CA VAL A 298 10.00 -17.22 -9.84
C VAL A 298 10.81 -18.00 -10.87
N ASP A 299 11.42 -19.10 -10.44
CA ASP A 299 12.12 -20.04 -11.34
C ASP A 299 11.31 -21.32 -11.49
N LEU A 300 11.04 -21.71 -12.74
CA LEU A 300 10.34 -22.92 -13.12
C LEU A 300 11.25 -23.84 -13.94
N VAL A 301 11.18 -25.15 -13.68
CA VAL A 301 11.74 -26.20 -14.54
C VAL A 301 10.59 -26.91 -15.24
N LEU A 302 10.52 -26.76 -16.55
CA LEU A 302 9.46 -27.28 -17.40
C LEU A 302 9.96 -28.48 -18.20
N ASN A 303 9.22 -29.59 -18.19
CA ASN A 303 9.48 -30.74 -19.06
C ASN A 303 8.40 -30.85 -20.13
N ASN A 304 8.80 -31.12 -21.36
CA ASN A 304 7.91 -31.39 -22.47
C ASN A 304 7.73 -32.90 -22.68
N ASP A 305 6.69 -33.44 -22.06
CA ASP A 305 6.33 -34.85 -22.20
C ASP A 305 5.32 -35.00 -23.34
N ASN A 306 5.80 -35.45 -24.50
CA ASN A 306 4.98 -35.71 -25.70
C ASN A 306 4.14 -34.51 -26.17
N GLY A 307 4.72 -33.32 -26.17
CA GLY A 307 4.05 -32.09 -26.60
C GLY A 307 3.25 -31.38 -25.51
N LYS A 308 3.34 -31.84 -24.25
CA LYS A 308 2.70 -31.20 -23.10
C LYS A 308 3.75 -30.74 -22.10
N TRP A 309 3.83 -29.43 -21.90
CA TRP A 309 4.70 -28.84 -20.89
C TRP A 309 4.12 -29.02 -19.50
N GLN A 310 4.97 -29.37 -18.54
CA GLN A 310 4.62 -29.49 -17.13
C GLN A 310 5.71 -28.89 -16.25
N VAL A 311 5.31 -28.16 -15.21
CA VAL A 311 6.22 -27.71 -14.15
C VAL A 311 6.62 -28.91 -13.29
N THR A 312 7.93 -29.16 -13.20
CA THR A 312 8.49 -30.27 -12.41
C THR A 312 9.23 -29.80 -11.17
N GLN A 313 9.75 -28.58 -11.21
CA GLN A 313 10.36 -27.91 -10.06
C GLN A 313 10.01 -26.42 -10.13
N ALA A 314 9.83 -25.82 -8.96
CA ALA A 314 9.51 -24.43 -8.82
C ALA A 314 10.13 -23.87 -7.54
N LYS A 315 10.54 -22.61 -7.59
CA LYS A 315 10.88 -21.82 -6.41
C LYS A 315 10.59 -20.35 -6.66
N ALA A 316 10.40 -19.58 -5.60
CA ALA A 316 10.29 -18.14 -5.67
C ALA A 316 11.15 -17.46 -4.60
N GLU A 317 11.60 -16.24 -4.90
CA GLU A 317 12.34 -15.38 -3.99
C GLU A 317 12.07 -13.90 -4.29
N ALA A 318 12.11 -13.05 -3.28
CA ALA A 318 12.16 -11.60 -3.43
C ALA A 318 13.60 -11.12 -3.18
N ARG A 319 14.22 -10.50 -4.18
CA ARG A 319 15.62 -10.05 -4.13
C ARG A 319 15.70 -8.58 -3.71
N PRO A 320 16.24 -8.24 -2.52
CA PRO A 320 16.33 -6.87 -2.05
C PRO A 320 17.36 -6.06 -2.83
N ILE A 321 17.11 -4.76 -3.02
CA ILE A 321 18.12 -3.82 -3.53
C ILE A 321 19.04 -3.29 -2.42
N TYR A 322 18.70 -3.52 -1.15
CA TYR A 322 19.40 -2.98 0.02
C TYR A 322 19.47 -3.99 1.15
N ASP A 323 20.67 -4.17 1.71
CA ASP A 323 20.87 -4.96 2.92
C ASP A 323 20.71 -4.05 4.15
N ALA A 324 19.59 -4.21 4.85
CA ALA A 324 19.30 -3.45 6.05
C ALA A 324 20.28 -3.71 7.20
N ALA A 325 20.77 -4.95 7.33
CA ALA A 325 21.70 -5.34 8.40
C ALA A 325 23.11 -4.79 8.13
N ALA A 326 23.59 -4.92 6.90
CA ALA A 326 24.88 -4.37 6.48
C ALA A 326 24.84 -2.87 6.19
N LYS A 327 23.63 -2.27 6.14
CA LYS A 327 23.36 -0.87 5.76
C LYS A 327 24.03 -0.49 4.44
N LYS A 328 23.83 -1.31 3.42
CA LYS A 328 24.52 -1.19 2.14
C LYS A 328 23.60 -1.54 0.99
N SER A 329 23.69 -0.77 -0.09
CA SER A 329 23.06 -1.16 -1.35
C SER A 329 23.63 -2.47 -1.92
N LEU A 330 22.73 -3.31 -2.42
CA LEU A 330 23.00 -4.54 -3.14
C LEU A 330 22.91 -4.37 -4.66
N ALA A 331 22.32 -3.26 -5.12
CA ALA A 331 22.12 -2.97 -6.54
C ALA A 331 22.62 -1.56 -6.89
N ALA A 332 23.45 -1.48 -7.93
CA ALA A 332 23.88 -0.20 -8.49
C ALA A 332 22.72 0.51 -9.21
N GLU A 333 22.80 1.83 -9.31
CA GLU A 333 21.90 2.64 -10.13
C GLU A 333 22.12 2.38 -11.64
N ASP A 334 21.04 2.19 -12.40
CA ASP A 334 21.08 2.18 -13.86
C ASP A 334 21.15 3.60 -14.42
N SER A 335 22.36 4.01 -14.80
CA SER A 335 22.63 5.34 -15.37
C SER A 335 21.84 5.68 -16.64
N LYS A 336 21.44 4.68 -17.45
CA LYS A 336 20.63 4.93 -18.66
C LYS A 336 19.21 5.29 -18.26
N LEU A 337 18.65 4.56 -17.29
CA LEU A 337 17.31 4.81 -16.80
C LEU A 337 17.22 6.16 -16.08
N VAL A 338 18.25 6.53 -15.31
CA VAL A 338 18.37 7.88 -14.74
C VAL A 338 18.42 8.96 -15.82
N GLY A 339 19.17 8.73 -16.90
CA GLY A 339 19.19 9.64 -18.05
C GLY A 339 17.81 9.84 -18.69
N ILE A 340 17.01 8.77 -18.79
CA ILE A 340 15.65 8.80 -19.35
C ILE A 340 14.69 9.60 -18.46
N LEU A 341 14.80 9.43 -17.15
CA LEU A 341 13.89 10.03 -16.17
C LEU A 341 14.32 11.44 -15.72
N LYS A 342 15.52 11.88 -16.07
CA LYS A 342 16.12 13.11 -15.53
C LYS A 342 15.21 14.35 -15.63
N ALA A 343 14.60 14.58 -16.79
CA ALA A 343 13.76 15.76 -17.00
C ALA A 343 12.49 15.72 -16.12
N ASP A 344 11.88 14.54 -15.97
CA ASP A 344 10.70 14.37 -15.13
C ASP A 344 11.06 14.46 -13.63
N HIS A 345 12.23 13.94 -13.25
CA HIS A 345 12.80 14.09 -11.91
C HIS A 345 13.05 15.57 -11.56
N ASP A 346 13.73 16.31 -12.43
CA ASP A 346 14.02 17.74 -12.21
C ASP A 346 12.72 18.56 -12.10
N ALA A 347 11.75 18.31 -12.99
CA ALA A 347 10.45 18.98 -12.96
C ALA A 347 9.63 18.63 -11.71
N THR A 348 9.71 17.38 -11.24
CA THR A 348 9.09 16.96 -9.98
C THR A 348 9.71 17.71 -8.80
N ARG A 349 11.05 17.81 -8.74
CA ARG A 349 11.75 18.57 -7.69
C ARG A 349 11.36 20.04 -7.70
N GLU A 350 11.25 20.65 -8.88
CA GLU A 350 10.76 22.03 -9.02
C GLU A 350 9.31 22.16 -8.52
N PHE A 351 8.42 21.26 -8.94
CA PHE A 351 7.01 21.26 -8.54
C PHE A 351 6.86 21.21 -7.01
N VAL A 352 7.54 20.28 -6.34
CA VAL A 352 7.43 20.12 -4.88
C VAL A 352 8.13 21.23 -4.10
N SER A 353 9.10 21.93 -4.71
CA SER A 353 9.82 23.03 -4.08
C SER A 353 9.04 24.36 -4.05
N LYS A 354 7.88 24.42 -4.72
CA LYS A 354 7.04 25.62 -4.75
C LYS A 354 6.68 26.04 -3.32
N PRO A 355 6.93 27.31 -2.94
CA PRO A 355 6.66 27.78 -1.59
C PRO A 355 5.16 27.86 -1.35
N ILE A 356 4.73 27.32 -0.21
CA ILE A 356 3.33 27.36 0.22
C ILE A 356 3.13 28.18 1.49
N GLY A 357 4.18 28.53 2.23
CA GLY A 357 4.05 29.34 3.44
C GLY A 357 5.25 29.24 4.36
N LYS A 358 5.02 29.46 5.66
CA LYS A 358 6.04 29.32 6.71
C LYS A 358 5.46 28.69 7.97
N SER A 359 6.26 27.97 8.73
CA SER A 359 5.93 27.47 10.07
C SER A 359 6.78 28.13 11.14
N ALA A 360 6.16 28.51 12.25
CA ALA A 360 6.83 29.04 13.43
C ALA A 360 7.60 27.98 14.23
N ASP A 361 7.19 26.70 14.12
CA ASP A 361 7.72 25.60 14.91
C ASP A 361 7.85 24.29 14.10
N ASN A 362 8.61 23.34 14.62
CA ASN A 362 8.83 22.04 14.00
C ASN A 362 7.57 21.16 14.14
N MET A 363 7.26 20.37 13.12
CA MET A 363 6.15 19.42 13.11
C MET A 363 6.69 18.01 12.85
N TYR A 364 6.77 17.21 13.93
CA TYR A 364 7.26 15.83 13.88
C TYR A 364 6.25 14.87 14.48
N SER A 365 6.02 13.74 13.81
CA SER A 365 5.03 12.75 14.22
C SER A 365 5.57 11.72 15.24
N TYR A 366 6.72 11.96 15.87
CA TYR A 366 7.38 11.01 16.78
C TYR A 366 6.51 10.61 17.98
N LEU A 367 5.55 11.47 18.36
CA LEU A 367 4.69 11.30 19.52
C LEU A 367 3.21 11.10 19.14
N ALA A 368 2.88 11.07 17.84
CA ALA A 368 1.51 11.07 17.32
C ALA A 368 0.68 9.84 17.71
N LEU A 369 1.31 8.75 18.14
CA LEU A 369 0.63 7.57 18.67
C LEU A 369 0.44 7.59 20.20
N VAL A 370 0.97 8.58 20.92
CA VAL A 370 0.98 8.59 22.41
C VAL A 370 0.34 9.85 22.99
N GLN A 371 0.31 10.94 22.21
CA GLN A 371 -0.31 12.21 22.58
C GLN A 371 -0.75 12.96 21.32
N ASP A 372 -1.55 14.01 21.54
CA ASP A 372 -1.89 14.93 20.47
C ASP A 372 -0.66 15.62 19.86
N ASP A 373 -0.71 15.78 18.54
CA ASP A 373 0.49 16.00 17.73
C ASP A 373 0.30 17.08 16.66
N PRO A 374 1.29 17.98 16.52
CA PRO A 374 1.22 19.11 15.59
C PRO A 374 1.02 18.71 14.13
N THR A 375 1.48 17.52 13.73
CA THR A 375 1.40 17.03 12.33
C THR A 375 -0.04 16.72 11.92
N VAL A 376 -0.81 16.12 12.82
CA VAL A 376 -2.24 15.81 12.61
C VAL A 376 -3.11 17.06 12.81
N GLN A 377 -2.75 17.92 13.77
CA GLN A 377 -3.47 19.17 14.04
C GLN A 377 -3.60 20.06 12.80
N VAL A 378 -2.50 20.28 12.05
CA VAL A 378 -2.54 21.16 10.87
C VAL A 378 -3.41 20.61 9.74
N VAL A 379 -3.44 19.28 9.58
CA VAL A 379 -4.33 18.59 8.63
C VAL A 379 -5.79 18.83 9.03
N ASN A 380 -6.12 18.55 10.29
CA ASN A 380 -7.47 18.71 10.80
C ASN A 380 -7.96 20.16 10.73
N ASN A 381 -7.09 21.13 11.05
CA ASN A 381 -7.39 22.56 10.91
C ASN A 381 -7.69 22.94 9.46
N ALA A 382 -6.87 22.48 8.50
CA ALA A 382 -7.06 22.78 7.09
C ALA A 382 -8.39 22.21 6.57
N GLN A 383 -8.67 20.94 6.88
CA GLN A 383 -9.92 20.27 6.51
C GLN A 383 -11.14 20.99 7.10
N LYS A 384 -11.11 21.32 8.39
CA LYS A 384 -12.19 22.03 9.08
C LYS A 384 -12.47 23.39 8.46
N VAL A 385 -11.44 24.22 8.28
CA VAL A 385 -11.57 25.55 7.66
C VAL A 385 -12.10 25.45 6.23
N TYR A 386 -11.63 24.48 5.46
CA TYR A 386 -12.14 24.23 4.12
C TYR A 386 -13.64 23.91 4.11
N VAL A 387 -14.08 22.99 4.97
CA VAL A 387 -15.50 22.61 5.06
C VAL A 387 -16.36 23.75 5.57
N GLU A 388 -15.93 24.45 6.62
CA GLU A 388 -16.62 25.63 7.15
C GLU A 388 -16.79 26.73 6.09
N HIS A 389 -15.82 26.89 5.19
CA HIS A 389 -15.94 27.80 4.05
C HIS A 389 -16.86 27.26 2.95
N PHE A 390 -16.73 25.99 2.60
CA PHE A 390 -17.49 25.35 1.53
C PHE A 390 -19.00 25.37 1.78
N ILE A 391 -19.42 25.17 3.04
CA ILE A 391 -20.84 25.11 3.42
C ILE A 391 -21.45 26.49 3.69
N GLN A 392 -20.72 27.60 3.51
CA GLN A 392 -21.24 28.94 3.83
C GLN A 392 -22.48 29.25 2.99
N GLY A 393 -23.59 29.54 3.67
CA GLY A 393 -24.86 29.86 3.03
C GLY A 393 -25.70 28.63 2.64
N ASP A 394 -25.21 27.41 2.84
CA ASP A 394 -26.00 26.19 2.67
C ASP A 394 -27.06 26.09 3.79
N PRO A 395 -28.35 26.07 3.47
CA PRO A 395 -29.40 26.09 4.49
C PRO A 395 -29.45 24.83 5.37
N ASP A 396 -28.96 23.69 4.86
CA ASP A 396 -29.02 22.39 5.51
C ASP A 396 -27.73 22.03 6.24
N LEU A 397 -26.59 22.62 5.82
CA LEU A 397 -25.27 22.30 6.35
C LEU A 397 -24.65 23.42 7.18
N ALA A 398 -24.87 24.70 6.86
CA ALA A 398 -24.11 25.82 7.44
C ALA A 398 -24.25 26.00 8.97
N LYS A 399 -25.27 25.37 9.57
CA LYS A 399 -25.53 25.44 11.03
C LYS A 399 -24.99 24.22 11.79
N LEU A 400 -24.53 23.20 11.09
CA LEU A 400 -24.00 21.99 11.71
C LEU A 400 -22.56 22.22 12.18
N PRO A 401 -22.19 21.76 13.38
CA PRO A 401 -20.81 21.84 13.84
C PRO A 401 -19.89 20.96 12.97
N VAL A 402 -18.73 21.51 12.61
CA VAL A 402 -17.71 20.81 11.81
C VAL A 402 -16.61 20.27 12.74
N LEU A 403 -16.36 18.97 12.61
CA LEU A 403 -15.23 18.23 13.16
C LEU A 403 -14.31 17.79 12.01
N SER A 404 -13.10 17.35 12.34
CA SER A 404 -12.17 16.80 11.35
C SER A 404 -11.50 15.54 11.85
N ALA A 405 -11.43 14.51 11.03
CA ALA A 405 -10.81 13.22 11.35
C ALA A 405 -9.60 12.96 10.43
N ALA A 406 -8.44 12.77 11.05
CA ALA A 406 -7.20 12.44 10.35
C ALA A 406 -6.34 11.47 11.16
N ALA A 407 -5.61 10.59 10.47
CA ALA A 407 -4.66 9.65 11.08
C ALA A 407 -3.21 10.09 10.84
N PRO A 408 -2.27 9.76 11.76
CA PRO A 408 -0.86 10.00 11.53
C PRO A 408 -0.26 8.92 10.62
N PHE A 409 -0.13 9.22 9.33
CA PHE A 409 0.24 8.20 8.32
C PHE A 409 1.71 7.73 8.36
N LYS A 410 2.64 8.58 8.83
CA LYS A 410 4.06 8.23 8.96
C LYS A 410 4.46 8.18 10.43
N VAL A 411 4.38 6.98 11.01
CA VAL A 411 4.69 6.72 12.43
C VAL A 411 5.39 5.38 12.64
N GLY A 412 6.28 4.98 11.72
CA GLY A 412 7.02 3.72 11.82
C GLY A 412 6.57 2.59 10.88
N GLY A 413 5.76 2.91 9.87
CA GLY A 413 5.20 1.92 8.95
C GLY A 413 4.32 0.89 9.67
N ARG A 414 4.55 -0.40 9.41
CA ARG A 414 3.88 -1.53 10.09
C ARG A 414 4.80 -2.13 11.15
N LYS A 415 5.37 -1.29 12.02
CA LYS A 415 6.47 -1.63 12.93
C LYS A 415 7.73 -2.14 12.20
N ASN A 416 8.01 -1.62 11.01
CA ASN A 416 9.08 -2.12 10.15
C ASN A 416 10.00 -1.02 9.59
N ASP A 417 9.68 0.26 9.79
CA ASP A 417 10.50 1.36 9.31
C ASP A 417 10.72 2.44 10.38
N PRO A 418 11.78 2.31 11.22
CA PRO A 418 12.07 3.28 12.28
C PRO A 418 12.46 4.67 11.77
N ALA A 419 12.63 4.86 10.45
CA ALA A 419 12.89 6.17 9.83
C ALA A 419 11.64 6.80 9.19
N SER A 420 10.50 6.10 9.16
CA SER A 420 9.26 6.57 8.54
C SER A 420 8.43 7.43 9.49
N PHE A 421 8.88 8.66 9.69
CA PHE A 421 8.16 9.70 10.43
C PHE A 421 8.05 10.97 9.58
N VAL A 422 7.07 11.82 9.89
CA VAL A 422 6.98 13.18 9.34
C VAL A 422 8.08 14.01 9.99
N GLU A 423 8.89 14.69 9.16
CA GLU A 423 9.98 15.55 9.62
C GLU A 423 9.92 16.92 8.93
N VAL A 424 9.00 17.79 9.36
CA VAL A 424 8.90 19.16 8.82
C VAL A 424 9.50 20.18 9.78
N GLU A 425 10.66 20.70 9.40
CA GLU A 425 11.35 21.77 10.13
C GLU A 425 10.57 23.11 10.05
N LYS A 426 10.72 23.94 11.07
CA LYS A 426 10.24 25.33 11.07
C LYS A 426 10.91 26.15 9.97
N GLY A 427 10.25 27.24 9.58
CA GLY A 427 10.71 28.11 8.51
C GLY A 427 9.89 27.92 7.24
N GLN A 428 10.53 28.03 6.08
CA GLN A 428 9.80 28.02 4.80
C GLN A 428 9.21 26.64 4.50
N LEU A 429 7.91 26.64 4.22
CA LEU A 429 7.17 25.46 3.79
C LEU A 429 6.98 25.47 2.27
N THR A 430 7.07 24.28 1.69
CA THR A 430 6.87 24.00 0.27
C THR A 430 5.83 22.91 0.10
N PHE A 431 5.37 22.68 -1.13
CA PHE A 431 4.41 21.61 -1.41
C PHE A 431 4.91 20.23 -0.94
N ARG A 432 6.23 20.00 -0.96
CA ARG A 432 6.89 18.85 -0.34
C ARG A 432 6.46 18.62 1.11
N ASN A 433 6.40 19.70 1.91
CA ASN A 433 6.05 19.60 3.32
C ASN A 433 4.57 19.26 3.51
N ALA A 434 3.67 19.78 2.67
CA ALA A 434 2.26 19.37 2.68
C ALA A 434 2.08 17.90 2.30
N ALA A 435 2.85 17.42 1.32
CA ALA A 435 2.83 16.03 0.89
C ALA A 435 3.43 15.06 1.94
N ASP A 436 4.36 15.53 2.78
CA ASP A 436 4.89 14.77 3.92
C ASP A 436 3.91 14.74 5.11
N LEU A 437 3.23 15.87 5.39
CA LEU A 437 2.20 15.98 6.43
C LEU A 437 0.96 15.12 6.13
N TYR A 438 0.57 15.01 4.86
CA TYR A 438 -0.52 14.14 4.43
C TYR A 438 -0.05 13.23 3.28
N LEU A 439 0.22 11.96 3.57
CA LEU A 439 0.91 11.03 2.66
C LEU A 439 0.08 10.60 1.43
N TYR A 440 -1.25 10.60 1.52
CA TYR A 440 -2.09 10.07 0.44
C TYR A 440 -2.79 11.21 -0.32
N PRO A 441 -2.85 11.22 -1.66
CA PRO A 441 -3.62 12.19 -2.44
C PRO A 441 -5.12 11.86 -2.40
N ASN A 442 -5.66 11.53 -1.23
CA ASN A 442 -7.09 11.30 -1.08
C ASN A 442 -7.86 12.61 -1.23
N THR A 443 -9.03 12.55 -1.88
CA THR A 443 -9.97 13.67 -1.90
C THR A 443 -10.68 13.84 -0.56
N LEU A 444 -11.00 15.09 -0.22
CA LEU A 444 -11.72 15.42 1.00
C LEU A 444 -13.21 15.05 0.83
N VAL A 445 -13.75 14.30 1.78
CA VAL A 445 -15.18 13.95 1.82
C VAL A 445 -15.72 14.29 3.20
N VAL A 446 -16.96 14.78 3.26
CA VAL A 446 -17.61 15.15 4.52
C VAL A 446 -18.78 14.21 4.77
N VAL A 447 -18.85 13.66 5.98
CA VAL A 447 -19.94 12.80 6.43
C VAL A 447 -20.76 13.46 7.55
N LYS A 448 -22.04 13.10 7.66
CA LYS A 448 -22.93 13.41 8.79
C LYS A 448 -22.85 12.26 9.78
N ALA A 449 -22.31 12.52 10.96
CA ALA A 449 -22.24 11.57 12.06
C ALA A 449 -22.98 12.12 13.28
N SER A 450 -23.75 11.26 13.95
CA SER A 450 -24.32 11.57 15.26
C SER A 450 -23.24 11.60 16.34
N GLY A 451 -23.49 12.28 17.47
CA GLY A 451 -22.56 12.28 18.61
C GLY A 451 -22.25 10.88 19.13
N LYS A 452 -23.21 9.95 19.03
CA LYS A 452 -23.00 8.53 19.30
C LYS A 452 -22.00 7.91 18.32
N GLU A 453 -22.18 8.14 17.02
CA GLU A 453 -21.27 7.61 15.99
C GLU A 453 -19.87 8.20 16.10
N VAL A 454 -19.74 9.49 16.42
CA VAL A 454 -18.43 10.12 16.72
C VAL A 454 -17.74 9.39 17.88
N LYS A 455 -18.47 9.05 18.96
CA LYS A 455 -17.91 8.27 20.06
C LYS A 455 -17.48 6.87 19.60
N GLU A 456 -18.32 6.14 18.87
CA GLU A 456 -17.98 4.78 18.42
C GLU A 456 -16.84 4.78 17.38
N TRP A 457 -16.69 5.82 16.55
CA TRP A 457 -15.53 6.01 15.67
C TRP A 457 -14.24 6.14 16.49
N LEU A 458 -14.25 6.98 17.53
CA LEU A 458 -13.13 7.14 18.44
C LEU A 458 -12.84 5.84 19.22
N GLU A 459 -13.86 5.08 19.62
CA GLU A 459 -13.69 3.76 20.24
C GLU A 459 -13.02 2.76 19.29
N CYS A 460 -13.34 2.78 17.99
CA CYS A 460 -12.59 1.96 17.03
C CYS A 460 -11.14 2.42 16.91
N SER A 461 -10.91 3.74 16.81
CA SER A 461 -9.56 4.31 16.73
C SER A 461 -8.73 3.93 17.96
N ALA A 462 -9.33 3.90 19.15
CA ALA A 462 -8.69 3.46 20.39
C ALA A 462 -8.24 1.98 20.39
N GLY A 463 -8.61 1.17 19.38
CA GLY A 463 -8.06 -0.17 19.14
C GLY A 463 -6.56 -0.18 18.83
N GLN A 464 -5.96 0.98 18.52
CA GLN A 464 -4.51 1.17 18.37
C GLN A 464 -3.71 0.81 19.62
N PHE A 465 -4.35 0.77 20.79
CA PHE A 465 -3.68 0.53 22.07
C PHE A 465 -3.91 -0.87 22.61
N ASN A 466 -2.85 -1.51 23.13
CA ASN A 466 -3.01 -2.69 23.96
C ASN A 466 -3.67 -2.31 25.30
N GLN A 467 -4.34 -3.27 25.93
CA GLN A 467 -4.81 -3.08 27.30
C GLN A 467 -3.62 -3.10 28.27
N ILE A 468 -3.56 -2.11 29.16
CA ILE A 468 -2.58 -2.06 30.25
C ILE A 468 -3.16 -2.74 31.49
N ASP A 469 -2.49 -3.79 31.95
CA ASP A 469 -2.77 -4.45 33.22
C ASP A 469 -2.23 -3.61 34.37
N ILE A 470 -3.15 -3.00 35.13
CA ILE A 470 -2.83 -2.13 36.26
C ILE A 470 -2.21 -2.89 37.44
N HIS A 471 -2.26 -4.22 37.45
CA HIS A 471 -1.70 -5.05 38.53
C HIS A 471 -0.31 -5.60 38.19
N SER A 472 0.20 -5.35 36.99
CA SER A 472 1.48 -5.87 36.52
C SER A 472 2.56 -4.79 36.50
N ASN A 473 3.70 -5.08 37.14
CA ASN A 473 4.92 -4.27 37.05
C ASN A 473 5.86 -4.71 35.92
N LYS A 474 5.45 -5.69 35.09
CA LYS A 474 6.23 -6.15 33.95
C LYS A 474 6.15 -5.13 32.81
N PRO A 475 7.12 -5.12 31.87
CA PRO A 475 7.02 -4.32 30.65
C PRO A 475 5.74 -4.62 29.86
N GLN A 476 5.02 -3.57 29.48
CA GLN A 476 3.79 -3.66 28.69
C GLN A 476 3.92 -2.74 27.46
N SER A 477 3.76 -3.29 26.26
CA SER A 477 3.74 -2.46 25.05
C SER A 477 2.40 -1.74 24.95
N LEU A 478 2.43 -0.42 24.77
CA LEU A 478 1.26 0.42 24.63
C LEU A 478 0.62 0.27 23.25
N ILE A 479 1.43 0.15 22.20
CA ILE A 479 0.97 0.17 20.81
C ILE A 479 0.65 -1.25 20.32
N ASN A 480 -0.56 -1.45 19.82
CA ASN A 480 -1.00 -2.69 19.20
C ASN A 480 -0.53 -2.76 17.74
N TRP A 481 0.71 -3.19 17.53
CA TRP A 481 1.29 -3.35 16.19
C TRP A 481 0.75 -4.56 15.42
N ASP A 482 0.36 -5.61 16.14
CA ASP A 482 0.00 -6.90 15.55
C ASP A 482 -1.45 -6.91 15.05
N GLY A 483 -2.36 -6.30 15.81
CA GLY A 483 -3.80 -6.34 15.56
C GLY A 483 -4.42 -5.05 15.03
N PHE A 484 -3.64 -3.97 14.86
CA PHE A 484 -4.18 -2.68 14.43
C PHE A 484 -3.25 -1.94 13.46
N ARG A 485 -3.83 -1.38 12.40
CA ARG A 485 -3.09 -0.58 11.41
C ARG A 485 -3.14 0.90 11.77
N THR A 486 -2.00 1.57 11.83
CA THR A 486 -1.89 2.96 12.31
C THR A 486 -2.67 3.97 11.47
N TYR A 487 -2.88 3.72 10.18
CA TYR A 487 -3.76 4.55 9.35
C TYR A 487 -5.25 4.43 9.74
N ASN A 488 -5.64 3.52 10.64
CA ASN A 488 -6.99 3.44 11.22
C ASN A 488 -7.10 4.18 12.57
N PHE A 489 -6.01 4.75 13.09
CA PHE A 489 -6.03 5.56 14.31
C PHE A 489 -6.36 7.02 13.94
N ASP A 490 -7.66 7.32 13.83
CA ASP A 490 -8.09 8.70 13.58
C ASP A 490 -8.12 9.51 14.88
N VAL A 491 -7.56 10.71 14.82
CA VAL A 491 -7.78 11.79 15.78
C VAL A 491 -8.90 12.68 15.25
N ILE A 492 -9.92 12.90 16.07
CA ILE A 492 -11.05 13.79 15.72
C ILE A 492 -10.90 15.15 16.43
N ASP A 493 -10.56 16.18 15.66
CA ASP A 493 -10.48 17.56 16.11
C ASP A 493 -11.86 18.21 16.24
N GLY A 494 -11.98 19.16 17.17
CA GLY A 494 -13.21 19.88 17.52
C GLY A 494 -13.96 19.30 18.72
N VAL A 495 -13.60 18.09 19.17
CA VAL A 495 -14.06 17.48 20.43
C VAL A 495 -12.88 17.20 21.35
N ASN A 496 -13.08 17.30 22.66
CA ASN A 496 -12.07 16.90 23.64
C ASN A 496 -12.41 15.53 24.23
N TYR A 497 -11.43 14.65 24.42
CA TYR A 497 -11.64 13.31 24.97
C TYR A 497 -10.39 12.71 25.61
N GLN A 498 -10.58 11.61 26.32
CA GLN A 498 -9.50 10.82 26.92
C GLN A 498 -9.63 9.36 26.51
N ILE A 499 -8.51 8.65 26.35
CA ILE A 499 -8.48 7.22 26.05
C ILE A 499 -7.99 6.45 27.27
N ASP A 500 -8.86 5.67 27.90
CA ASP A 500 -8.53 4.79 29.03
C ASP A 500 -8.01 3.44 28.54
N VAL A 501 -6.69 3.31 28.48
CA VAL A 501 -6.01 2.10 28.06
C VAL A 501 -5.98 0.97 29.10
N SER A 502 -6.50 1.20 30.32
CA SER A 502 -6.68 0.10 31.30
C SER A 502 -7.85 -0.82 30.95
N GLN A 503 -8.80 -0.33 30.14
CA GLN A 503 -9.94 -1.11 29.66
C GLN A 503 -9.57 -1.91 28.40
N PRO A 504 -10.21 -3.08 28.17
CA PRO A 504 -10.05 -3.78 26.90
C PRO A 504 -10.55 -2.93 25.72
N ALA A 505 -10.04 -3.18 24.51
CA ALA A 505 -10.52 -2.46 23.32
C ALA A 505 -11.95 -2.87 23.00
N ARG A 506 -12.83 -1.91 22.72
CA ARG A 506 -14.23 -2.20 22.33
C ARG A 506 -14.31 -2.89 20.97
N TYR A 507 -13.45 -2.48 20.04
CA TYR A 507 -13.37 -2.95 18.67
C TYR A 507 -11.99 -3.53 18.35
N ASP A 508 -11.92 -4.41 17.34
CA ASP A 508 -10.67 -4.88 16.74
C ASP A 508 -10.15 -3.94 15.63
N GLY A 509 -9.06 -4.32 14.95
CA GLY A 509 -8.48 -3.57 13.83
C GLY A 509 -9.40 -3.41 12.62
N GLU A 510 -10.46 -4.22 12.55
CA GLU A 510 -11.49 -4.19 11.52
C GLU A 510 -12.77 -3.44 11.95
N CYS A 511 -12.71 -2.69 13.06
CA CYS A 511 -13.85 -2.03 13.69
C CYS A 511 -15.01 -3.00 13.98
N GLN A 512 -14.73 -4.30 14.14
CA GLN A 512 -15.72 -5.27 14.58
C GLN A 512 -15.77 -5.29 16.11
N MET A 513 -16.98 -5.28 16.66
CA MET A 513 -17.18 -5.20 18.11
C MET A 513 -16.75 -6.50 18.78
N VAL A 514 -15.75 -6.43 19.67
CA VAL A 514 -15.20 -7.59 20.39
C VAL A 514 -15.47 -7.53 21.89
N ASN A 515 -15.57 -6.32 22.47
CA ASN A 515 -15.90 -6.12 23.89
C ASN A 515 -17.07 -5.13 24.04
N PRO A 516 -18.34 -5.59 23.97
CA PRO A 516 -19.51 -4.71 23.95
C PRO A 516 -19.70 -3.83 25.18
N GLN A 517 -19.06 -4.18 26.31
CA GLN A 517 -19.16 -3.42 27.56
C GLN A 517 -17.94 -2.55 27.84
N ALA A 518 -16.92 -2.64 26.99
CA ALA A 518 -15.76 -1.80 27.09
C ALA A 518 -16.07 -0.41 26.53
N GLU A 519 -15.49 0.60 27.17
CA GLU A 519 -15.59 2.00 26.77
C GLU A 519 -14.29 2.69 27.16
N ARG A 520 -13.40 2.92 26.19
CA ARG A 520 -12.13 3.60 26.39
C ARG A 520 -12.27 5.11 26.30
N ILE A 521 -13.21 5.61 25.51
CA ILE A 521 -13.40 7.04 25.29
C ILE A 521 -14.13 7.66 26.48
N LYS A 522 -13.39 8.41 27.28
CA LYS A 522 -13.88 9.14 28.45
C LYS A 522 -13.93 10.64 28.20
N ASN A 523 -14.79 11.32 28.95
CA ASN A 523 -14.86 12.79 28.97
C ASN A 523 -15.01 13.43 27.58
N LEU A 524 -15.75 12.78 26.67
CA LEU A 524 -16.00 13.29 25.33
C LEU A 524 -16.87 14.55 25.39
N THR A 525 -16.31 15.69 25.01
CA THR A 525 -16.97 17.00 25.07
C THR A 525 -16.83 17.79 23.78
N PHE A 526 -17.85 18.59 23.46
CA PHE A 526 -17.85 19.58 22.39
C PHE A 526 -18.14 20.95 23.01
N ASN A 527 -17.28 21.95 22.74
CA ASN A 527 -17.36 23.28 23.37
C ASN A 527 -17.50 23.23 24.91
N GLY A 528 -16.73 22.33 25.55
CA GLY A 528 -16.69 22.15 27.01
C GLY A 528 -17.92 21.47 27.62
N LYS A 529 -18.89 21.01 26.81
CA LYS A 529 -20.07 20.27 27.27
C LYS A 529 -20.02 18.82 26.80
N PRO A 530 -20.54 17.84 27.56
CA PRO A 530 -20.66 16.47 27.08
C PRO A 530 -21.34 16.42 25.71
N VAL A 531 -20.80 15.61 24.79
CA VAL A 531 -21.40 15.41 23.46
C VAL A 531 -22.79 14.80 23.62
N ASP A 532 -23.81 15.46 23.04
CA ASP A 532 -25.15 14.88 22.92
C ASP A 532 -25.10 13.73 21.90
N PRO A 533 -25.47 12.50 22.28
CA PRO A 533 -25.46 11.34 21.37
C PRO A 533 -26.29 11.54 20.09
N ASN A 534 -27.30 12.41 20.12
CA ASN A 534 -28.19 12.67 18.99
C ASN A 534 -27.82 13.92 18.19
N ALA A 535 -26.84 14.72 18.64
CA ALA A 535 -26.38 15.88 17.87
C ALA A 535 -25.74 15.41 16.56
N THR A 536 -26.01 16.11 15.46
CA THR A 536 -25.40 15.83 14.16
C THR A 536 -24.18 16.72 13.98
N PHE A 537 -23.06 16.10 13.61
CA PHE A 537 -21.81 16.74 13.24
C PHE A 537 -21.52 16.51 11.76
N LEU A 538 -20.88 17.49 11.12
CA LEU A 538 -20.16 17.27 9.88
C LEU A 538 -18.75 16.86 10.23
N VAL A 539 -18.30 15.69 9.79
CA VAL A 539 -16.94 15.22 10.01
C VAL A 539 -16.21 15.27 8.67
N ALA A 540 -15.24 16.19 8.56
CA ALA A 540 -14.33 16.24 7.44
C ALA A 540 -13.36 15.05 7.52
N THR A 541 -13.25 14.30 6.44
CA THR A 541 -12.35 13.15 6.34
C THR A 541 -11.92 12.97 4.88
N ASN A 542 -11.57 11.75 4.47
CA ASN A 542 -11.15 11.43 3.13
C ASN A 542 -12.06 10.40 2.45
N ASN A 543 -11.97 10.28 1.13
CA ASN A 543 -12.77 9.35 0.34
C ASN A 543 -12.63 7.89 0.81
N TYR A 544 -11.41 7.43 1.11
CA TYR A 544 -11.18 6.06 1.60
C TYR A 544 -12.00 5.78 2.87
N ARG A 545 -11.95 6.67 3.86
CA ARG A 545 -12.67 6.54 5.12
C ARG A 545 -14.18 6.71 4.95
N ALA A 546 -14.60 7.74 4.21
CA ALA A 546 -16.00 8.08 4.04
C ALA A 546 -16.79 7.00 3.29
N TYR A 547 -16.23 6.43 2.22
CA TYR A 547 -16.90 5.39 1.44
C TYR A 547 -16.70 3.99 2.03
N GLY A 548 -15.61 3.77 2.80
CA GLY A 548 -15.27 2.46 3.36
C GLY A 548 -16.33 1.86 4.27
N GLY A 549 -17.18 2.68 4.91
CA GLY A 549 -18.31 2.21 5.74
C GLY A 549 -17.90 1.44 7.01
N LYS A 550 -16.60 1.36 7.29
CA LYS A 550 -16.02 0.58 8.39
C LYS A 550 -16.17 1.26 9.75
N PHE A 551 -16.04 2.58 9.78
CA PHE A 551 -16.18 3.37 11.01
C PHE A 551 -17.63 3.81 11.20
N ALA A 552 -18.09 3.93 12.44
CA ALA A 552 -19.42 4.43 12.74
C ALA A 552 -19.60 5.85 12.16
N GLY A 553 -20.75 6.13 11.53
CA GLY A 553 -21.00 7.41 10.86
C GLY A 553 -20.30 7.59 9.50
N THR A 554 -19.80 6.49 8.90
CA THR A 554 -19.28 6.45 7.52
C THR A 554 -20.15 5.57 6.62
N GLY A 555 -19.92 5.60 5.31
CA GLY A 555 -20.71 4.92 4.29
C GLY A 555 -21.62 5.88 3.53
N ASP A 556 -22.14 5.43 2.40
CA ASP A 556 -22.88 6.27 1.43
C ASP A 556 -24.03 7.08 2.03
N SER A 557 -24.77 6.48 2.98
CA SER A 557 -25.90 7.13 3.65
C SER A 557 -25.49 8.30 4.54
N HIS A 558 -24.22 8.38 4.92
CA HIS A 558 -23.68 9.43 5.78
C HIS A 558 -23.06 10.57 4.98
N ILE A 559 -22.82 10.43 3.67
CA ILE A 559 -22.10 11.46 2.92
C ILE A 559 -22.93 12.75 2.84
N ALA A 560 -22.37 13.83 3.36
CA ALA A 560 -22.91 15.18 3.22
C ALA A 560 -22.58 15.73 1.83
N PHE A 561 -21.29 15.70 1.47
CA PHE A 561 -20.79 16.02 0.15
C PHE A 561 -19.37 15.46 -0.05
N ALA A 562 -18.96 15.31 -1.31
CA ALA A 562 -17.59 14.97 -1.69
C ALA A 562 -16.95 16.17 -2.39
N SER A 563 -15.79 16.60 -1.91
CA SER A 563 -15.01 17.68 -2.52
C SER A 563 -14.28 17.17 -3.77
N PRO A 564 -14.12 18.00 -4.81
CA PRO A 564 -13.20 17.68 -5.90
C PRO A 564 -11.72 17.80 -5.49
N ASP A 565 -11.43 18.46 -4.36
CA ASP A 565 -10.07 18.78 -3.94
C ASP A 565 -9.42 17.69 -3.08
N GLU A 566 -8.14 17.44 -3.33
CA GLU A 566 -7.28 16.58 -2.52
C GLU A 566 -6.95 17.20 -1.15
N ASN A 567 -6.87 16.39 -0.10
CA ASN A 567 -6.50 16.85 1.25
C ASN A 567 -5.13 17.56 1.27
N ARG A 568 -4.17 17.14 0.43
CA ARG A 568 -2.88 17.81 0.26
C ARG A 568 -3.02 19.22 -0.31
N ALA A 569 -3.85 19.39 -1.33
CA ALA A 569 -4.12 20.69 -1.93
C ALA A 569 -4.86 21.61 -0.95
N VAL A 570 -5.84 21.07 -0.22
CA VAL A 570 -6.54 21.75 0.88
C VAL A 570 -5.55 22.23 1.95
N LEU A 571 -4.65 21.34 2.40
CA LEU A 571 -3.60 21.67 3.36
C LEU A 571 -2.66 22.75 2.84
N ALA A 572 -2.15 22.60 1.61
CA ALA A 572 -1.25 23.58 1.01
C ALA A 572 -1.91 24.97 0.85
N ALA A 573 -3.18 25.00 0.43
CA ALA A 573 -3.95 26.23 0.31
C ALA A 573 -4.18 26.89 1.67
N TRP A 574 -4.50 26.10 2.71
CA TRP A 574 -4.66 26.59 4.07
C TRP A 574 -3.36 27.19 4.62
N ILE A 575 -2.23 26.47 4.50
CA ILE A 575 -0.90 26.98 4.90
C ILE A 575 -0.60 28.32 4.21
N GLY A 576 -0.89 28.43 2.91
CA GLY A 576 -0.68 29.65 2.14
C GLY A 576 -1.59 30.79 2.55
N ALA A 577 -2.85 30.52 2.83
CA ALA A 577 -3.79 31.52 3.33
C ALA A 577 -3.38 32.03 4.71
N GLU A 578 -3.05 31.12 5.64
CA GLU A 578 -2.65 31.45 6.99
C GLU A 578 -1.31 32.19 7.04
N SER A 579 -0.33 31.77 6.23
CA SER A 579 0.95 32.48 6.13
C SER A 579 0.78 33.89 5.56
N LYS A 580 -0.16 34.10 4.61
CA LYS A 580 -0.49 35.45 4.12
C LYS A 580 -1.20 36.29 5.19
N ARG A 581 -2.04 35.67 6.01
CA ARG A 581 -2.85 36.33 7.05
C ARG A 581 -2.03 36.71 8.28
N ALA A 582 -1.18 35.79 8.75
CA ALA A 582 -0.48 35.88 10.04
C ALA A 582 1.06 35.88 9.92
N GLY A 583 1.61 35.76 8.71
CA GLY A 583 3.05 35.70 8.44
C GLY A 583 3.60 34.27 8.42
N GLU A 584 3.08 33.40 9.28
CA GLU A 584 3.42 31.97 9.40
C GLU A 584 2.28 31.20 10.09
N ILE A 585 2.27 29.88 9.94
CA ILE A 585 1.41 28.99 10.74
C ILE A 585 2.05 28.70 12.09
N HIS A 586 1.21 28.49 13.11
CA HIS A 586 1.62 28.03 14.44
C HIS A 586 1.04 26.63 14.66
N PRO A 587 1.78 25.56 14.34
CA PRO A 587 1.24 24.21 14.30
C PRO A 587 1.20 23.59 15.71
N ALA A 588 0.54 24.20 16.68
CA ALA A 588 0.48 23.67 18.04
C ALA A 588 -0.74 22.75 18.20
N ALA A 589 -0.52 21.52 18.67
CA ALA A 589 -1.58 20.63 19.16
C ALA A 589 -2.40 21.35 20.24
N ASP A 590 -3.72 21.31 20.15
CA ASP A 590 -4.62 21.93 21.11
C ASP A 590 -4.89 21.03 22.33
N ASN A 591 -4.37 19.79 22.30
CA ASN A 591 -4.54 18.75 23.31
C ASN A 591 -6.00 18.31 23.45
N ASN A 592 -6.73 18.28 22.32
CA ASN A 592 -8.08 17.77 22.27
C ASN A 592 -8.15 16.31 22.80
N TRP A 593 -7.10 15.51 22.63
CA TRP A 593 -7.04 14.16 23.18
C TRP A 593 -5.81 13.87 24.03
N ARG A 594 -5.97 12.93 24.95
CA ARG A 594 -4.89 12.40 25.78
C ARG A 594 -5.18 10.97 26.24
N LEU A 595 -4.15 10.22 26.60
CA LEU A 595 -4.32 9.00 27.40
C LEU A 595 -4.80 9.38 28.80
N ALA A 596 -5.80 8.66 29.32
CA ALA A 596 -6.35 8.88 30.64
C ALA A 596 -5.33 8.53 31.74
N PRO A 597 -5.31 9.24 32.88
CA PRO A 597 -4.47 8.88 34.01
C PRO A 597 -4.78 7.46 34.50
N ILE A 598 -3.74 6.69 34.79
CA ILE A 598 -3.86 5.38 35.41
C ILE A 598 -3.46 5.51 36.88
N HIS A 599 -4.41 5.29 37.77
CA HIS A 599 -4.17 5.19 39.20
C HIS A 599 -4.03 3.72 39.60
N SER A 600 -2.83 3.32 40.03
CA SER A 600 -2.54 1.97 40.49
C SER A 600 -1.62 1.99 41.71
N ASP A 601 -1.79 1.01 42.60
CA ASP A 601 -0.86 0.72 43.70
C ASP A 601 0.43 0.03 43.20
N THR A 602 0.43 -0.45 41.95
CA THR A 602 1.58 -1.07 41.30
C THR A 602 2.30 -0.05 40.43
N THR A 603 3.64 0.01 40.52
CA THR A 603 4.46 0.78 39.57
C THR A 603 4.41 0.11 38.19
N LEU A 604 3.84 0.81 37.21
CA LEU A 604 3.67 0.30 35.84
C LEU A 604 4.92 0.57 34.98
N ASP A 605 5.23 -0.35 34.07
CA ASP A 605 6.26 -0.20 33.04
C ASP A 605 5.61 -0.22 31.65
N ILE A 606 5.02 0.91 31.27
CA ILE A 606 4.34 1.09 29.98
C ILE A 606 5.35 1.62 28.97
N ARG A 607 5.45 0.96 27.80
CA ARG A 607 6.48 1.22 26.80
C ARG A 607 5.88 1.46 25.42
N PHE A 608 6.49 2.32 24.62
CA PHE A 608 6.14 2.53 23.22
C PHE A 608 7.37 2.68 22.33
N GLU A 609 7.23 2.30 21.08
CA GLU A 609 8.24 2.42 20.03
C GLU A 609 8.11 3.75 19.27
N THR A 610 9.25 4.40 18.98
CA THR A 610 9.32 5.61 18.13
C THR A 610 10.69 5.73 17.46
N SER A 611 10.89 6.77 16.65
CA SER A 611 12.14 7.03 15.93
C SER A 611 13.35 7.02 16.88
N PRO A 612 14.47 6.37 16.49
CA PRO A 612 15.65 6.25 17.34
C PRO A 612 16.56 7.49 17.34
N GLY A 613 16.32 8.46 16.45
CA GLY A 613 17.23 9.56 16.16
C GLY A 613 17.31 10.64 17.24
N ASP A 614 18.40 11.42 17.22
CA ASP A 614 18.63 12.51 18.17
C ASP A 614 17.58 13.63 18.07
N LYS A 615 17.05 13.86 16.86
CA LYS A 615 15.90 14.76 16.65
C LYS A 615 14.68 14.31 17.45
N ALA A 616 14.36 13.01 17.40
CA ALA A 616 13.25 12.44 18.15
C ALA A 616 13.49 12.55 19.66
N ALA A 617 14.68 12.22 20.14
CA ALA A 617 15.02 12.37 21.56
C ALA A 617 14.90 13.82 22.06
N THR A 618 15.33 14.79 21.25
CA THR A 618 15.21 16.22 21.56
C THR A 618 13.75 16.66 21.58
N PHE A 619 12.98 16.30 20.55
CA PHE A 619 11.57 16.63 20.44
C PHE A 619 10.75 16.03 21.59
N ILE A 620 11.00 14.77 21.96
CA ILE A 620 10.32 14.11 23.08
C ILE A 620 10.59 14.85 24.39
N LYS A 621 11.83 15.28 24.62
CA LYS A 621 12.20 16.05 25.81
C LYS A 621 11.52 17.42 25.86
N GLU A 622 11.34 18.08 24.71
CA GLU A 622 10.80 19.43 24.62
C GLU A 622 9.27 19.48 24.55
N LYS A 623 8.64 18.49 23.92
CA LYS A 623 7.22 18.47 23.54
C LYS A 623 6.41 17.33 24.19
N GLY A 624 7.08 16.41 24.89
CA GLY A 624 6.41 15.32 25.60
C GLY A 624 5.46 15.85 26.67
N GLN A 625 4.21 15.40 26.64
CA GLN A 625 3.18 15.75 27.63
C GLN A 625 3.25 14.87 28.88
N TYR A 626 3.92 13.72 28.76
CA TYR A 626 4.11 12.77 29.83
C TYR A 626 5.59 12.67 30.20
N PRO A 627 5.94 12.32 31.45
CA PRO A 627 7.29 11.90 31.77
C PRO A 627 7.66 10.67 30.92
N MET A 628 8.71 10.79 30.12
CA MET A 628 9.18 9.75 29.22
C MET A 628 10.68 9.53 29.36
N LYS A 629 11.11 8.27 29.25
CA LYS A 629 12.53 7.89 29.32
C LYS A 629 12.85 6.81 28.30
N LYS A 630 13.87 7.01 27.47
CA LYS A 630 14.40 5.97 26.60
C LYS A 630 14.99 4.84 27.45
N VAL A 631 14.53 3.61 27.24
CA VAL A 631 14.98 2.43 27.99
C VAL A 631 15.69 1.39 27.14
N ALA A 632 15.42 1.34 25.83
CA ALA A 632 16.04 0.39 24.92
C ALA A 632 15.97 0.86 23.46
N VAL A 633 16.55 0.05 22.57
CA VAL A 633 16.28 0.03 21.13
C VAL A 633 15.90 -1.41 20.80
N ASP A 634 14.83 -1.62 20.03
CA ASP A 634 14.41 -2.97 19.64
C ASP A 634 15.29 -3.56 18.53
N ASP A 635 15.00 -4.78 18.12
CA ASP A 635 15.74 -5.51 17.09
C ASP A 635 15.56 -4.94 15.67
N ILE A 636 14.48 -4.19 15.44
CA ILE A 636 14.19 -3.50 14.17
C ILE A 636 14.90 -2.14 14.11
N GLY A 637 15.19 -1.55 15.27
CA GLY A 637 15.91 -0.30 15.43
C GLY A 637 15.05 0.86 15.95
N PHE A 638 13.81 0.62 16.38
CA PHE A 638 13.01 1.64 17.06
C PHE A 638 13.58 1.93 18.45
N ALA A 639 13.55 3.19 18.89
CA ALA A 639 13.77 3.49 20.29
C ALA A 639 12.53 3.11 21.10
N ILE A 640 12.74 2.43 22.23
CA ILE A 640 11.69 2.12 23.18
C ILE A 640 11.75 3.14 24.32
N TYR A 641 10.65 3.86 24.53
CA TYR A 641 10.47 4.79 25.63
C TYR A 641 9.49 4.21 26.65
N GLN A 642 9.85 4.31 27.93
CA GLN A 642 8.91 4.15 29.03
C GLN A 642 8.13 5.46 29.21
N VAL A 643 6.80 5.38 29.39
CA VAL A 643 5.91 6.52 29.61
C VAL A 643 5.18 6.38 30.95
N ASP A 644 5.11 7.47 31.72
CA ASP A 644 4.38 7.55 32.99
C ASP A 644 3.00 8.19 32.77
N LEU A 645 1.96 7.37 32.88
CA LEU A 645 0.56 7.79 32.74
C LEU A 645 -0.14 8.02 34.09
N SER A 646 0.59 8.21 35.19
CA SER A 646 -0.01 8.46 36.51
C SER A 646 -0.63 9.86 36.67
N LYS A 647 -0.42 10.76 35.70
CA LYS A 647 -0.78 12.19 35.74
C LYS A 647 -1.79 12.58 34.66
#